data_AF-A0A518GJA8-F1
#
_entry.id   AF-A0A518GJA8-F1
#
_cell.length_a   1.000
_cell.length_b   1.000
_cell.length_c   1.000
_cell.angle_alpha   90.00
_cell.angle_beta   90.00
_cell.angle_gamma   90.00
#
_symmetry.space_group_name_H-M   'P 1'
#
loop_
_entity.id
_entity.type
_entity.pdbx_description
1 polymer ?
#
loop_
_entity_poly.entity_id
_entity_poly.type
_entity_poly.pdbx_seq_one_letter_code
_entity_poly.pdbx_strand_id
1 'polypeptide(L)'
;MPITSLQQFSHAVTARATPEDIVPKRILRILGMFVIMPAFIAFAACRLSSTVASDQPIVTHPSTKSFRQTHPDLWVGIDGLGRQVVPAPGTAEHPVPPSRPGRFVGMFYFVWLTPQSRAEPFLIEEIVQKPPHQREWGPVHAFHWWGKPRFGFYRSDDRWVMRQHAFLLNDLGVDVILIDVTNALTYDEQVQALFETWSELRQAGQKTPQIAFLANSHAQKTVQHLLEKWYLPQKFPELWFRWHEKPLLLMPLEEATPEMRQRFEIRHSWAWTKGQKWFGNGQYRWPWLDHTPQGYGWSTDPQKPEQISVSVAEHPVSNIGRSFSKGRQPAEQELKTVEGLHFHEQWQRAHEVDPEFILLTGWNEWIAQRFISQGGQPFLGRPTQQGETFFVDQFSAEFSRDIEPAAGPLADHYYYQTMAEIRRFKGTGVPFAARIPHQIIDPASREGWQKSKVCYLDDLNDSPARSSASWVYGAPRIEQPAAACDLESSAVGFDGTNYWIQSHFRQQDEKSFVLELWLDLDGKFETGPCGFETMARIDTGNRNSGQTAFHQVENATPHAEHSTIEKSSEATKMIVSRDFAAIQLHTEQIHRNSAGLVQFRWKWYSPPDHSSLDQKAESSIPGDHPFIAGDSAPNGRLGYLYREERIP
;
A
#
# COMPACT_ATOMS: atom_id res chain seq x y z
N MET A 1 28.01 28.05 -18.56
CA MET A 1 29.20 28.91 -18.34
C MET A 1 29.29 29.23 -16.84
N PRO A 2 30.47 29.17 -16.20
CA PRO A 2 30.57 29.15 -14.73
C PRO A 2 30.91 30.53 -14.17
N ILE A 3 30.28 30.94 -13.06
CA ILE A 3 30.79 32.01 -12.19
C ILE A 3 30.60 31.61 -10.72
N THR A 4 31.72 31.29 -10.12
CA THR A 4 32.09 31.38 -8.70
C THR A 4 31.87 32.77 -8.11
N SER A 5 31.32 32.85 -6.90
CA SER A 5 31.70 33.74 -5.77
C SER A 5 30.60 33.61 -4.70
N LEU A 6 30.86 33.37 -3.42
CA LEU A 6 31.56 34.24 -2.48
C LEU A 6 32.02 33.43 -1.25
N GLN A 7 33.30 33.56 -0.92
CA GLN A 7 33.85 33.31 0.41
C GLN A 7 34.00 34.65 1.15
N GLN A 8 34.13 34.52 2.48
CA GLN A 8 34.66 35.45 3.48
C GLN A 8 33.68 36.33 4.23
N PHE A 9 33.46 35.97 5.50
CA PHE A 9 33.80 36.84 6.64
C PHE A 9 34.22 35.97 7.84
N SER A 10 35.40 36.24 8.40
CA SER A 10 35.91 35.67 9.65
C SER A 10 36.46 36.77 10.53
N HIS A 11 36.23 36.69 11.83
CA HIS A 11 37.11 37.07 12.96
C HIS A 11 36.23 37.12 14.22
N ALA A 12 36.63 36.80 15.45
CA ALA A 12 37.66 35.97 16.06
C ALA A 12 37.46 36.15 17.58
N VAL A 13 37.42 35.09 18.40
CA VAL A 13 37.87 35.14 19.81
C VAL A 13 38.47 33.79 20.18
N THR A 14 39.71 33.84 20.64
CA THR A 14 40.59 32.77 21.11
C THR A 14 40.39 32.46 22.60
N ALA A 15 40.52 31.19 23.00
CA ALA A 15 41.20 30.80 24.23
C ALA A 15 41.64 29.32 24.18
N ARG A 16 42.93 29.08 24.40
CA ARG A 16 43.60 27.78 24.54
C ARG A 16 43.54 27.30 25.99
N ALA A 17 43.47 25.99 26.21
CA ALA A 17 44.23 25.29 27.25
C ALA A 17 44.41 23.81 26.84
N THR A 18 45.61 23.27 27.03
CA THR A 18 46.03 21.87 26.75
C THR A 18 46.55 21.25 28.08
N PRO A 19 47.13 20.02 28.11
CA PRO A 19 46.54 18.87 28.79
C PRO A 19 47.45 18.28 29.90
N GLU A 20 47.01 17.26 30.63
CA GLU A 20 47.85 16.31 31.40
C GLU A 20 46.92 15.17 31.88
N ASP A 21 47.06 13.94 31.37
CA ASP A 21 47.94 12.83 31.80
C ASP A 21 47.35 11.96 32.94
N ILE A 22 47.37 10.63 32.72
CA ILE A 22 47.78 9.53 33.62
C ILE A 22 47.01 8.22 33.32
N VAL A 23 47.80 7.20 32.98
CA VAL A 23 47.55 5.74 32.92
C VAL A 23 48.69 5.12 33.78
N PRO A 24 48.83 3.81 34.16
CA PRO A 24 47.99 2.58 34.14
C PRO A 24 48.04 1.75 35.47
N LYS A 25 47.54 0.48 35.40
CA LYS A 25 48.02 -0.79 36.07
C LYS A 25 47.03 -1.37 37.10
N ARG A 26 46.76 -2.68 37.28
CA ARG A 26 47.43 -3.97 36.93
C ARG A 26 46.57 -5.19 37.42
N ILE A 27 46.67 -6.37 36.76
CA ILE A 27 46.87 -7.76 37.34
C ILE A 27 45.67 -8.45 38.09
N LEU A 28 45.34 -9.77 38.08
CA LEU A 28 45.96 -11.08 37.70
C LEU A 28 44.89 -12.20 37.47
N ARG A 29 45.36 -13.32 36.88
CA ARG A 29 44.86 -14.71 36.66
C ARG A 29 44.29 -15.46 37.90
N ILE A 30 43.53 -16.57 37.82
CA ILE A 30 43.88 -18.04 37.68
C ILE A 30 42.53 -18.81 37.86
N LEU A 31 42.02 -19.78 37.05
CA LEU A 31 42.36 -21.18 36.65
C LEU A 31 42.07 -22.32 37.69
N GLY A 32 41.30 -23.36 37.27
CA GLY A 32 41.19 -24.69 37.93
C GLY A 32 39.85 -25.42 37.63
N MET A 33 39.75 -26.34 36.65
CA MET A 33 39.97 -27.82 36.69
C MET A 33 38.89 -28.62 37.47
N PHE A 34 37.99 -29.37 36.80
CA PHE A 34 38.01 -30.81 36.40
C PHE A 34 37.14 -31.73 37.29
N VAL A 35 36.19 -32.47 36.70
CA VAL A 35 35.85 -33.88 37.04
C VAL A 35 35.33 -34.61 35.77
N ILE A 36 35.71 -35.89 35.64
CA ILE A 36 35.65 -36.77 34.47
C ILE A 36 34.70 -37.98 34.74
N MET A 37 34.08 -38.51 33.66
CA MET A 37 33.68 -39.93 33.34
C MET A 37 32.34 -40.55 33.83
N PRO A 38 31.85 -41.69 33.22
CA PRO A 38 31.90 -42.17 31.82
C PRO A 38 30.58 -42.77 31.24
N ALA A 39 30.55 -42.87 29.89
CA ALA A 39 30.06 -43.94 28.99
C ALA A 39 28.74 -44.70 29.21
N PHE A 40 27.89 -44.71 28.17
CA PHE A 40 27.36 -45.95 27.57
C PHE A 40 27.07 -45.76 26.07
N ILE A 41 27.64 -46.65 25.25
CA ILE A 41 27.41 -46.79 23.81
C ILE A 41 26.34 -47.87 23.62
N ALA A 42 25.30 -47.58 22.84
CA ALA A 42 24.48 -48.61 22.20
C ALA A 42 24.13 -48.14 20.78
N PHE A 43 24.73 -48.81 19.79
CA PHE A 43 24.43 -48.70 18.38
C PHE A 43 23.04 -49.29 18.09
N ALA A 44 22.15 -48.50 17.48
CA ALA A 44 21.02 -49.02 16.73
C ALA A 44 20.96 -48.25 15.40
N ALA A 45 21.30 -48.94 14.32
CA ALA A 45 21.28 -48.44 12.97
C ALA A 45 19.82 -48.22 12.52
N CYS A 46 19.47 -46.97 12.21
CA CYS A 46 18.31 -46.66 11.39
C CYS A 46 18.74 -45.60 10.37
N ARG A 47 18.56 -45.92 9.08
CA ARG A 47 18.95 -45.08 7.95
C ARG A 47 18.15 -43.78 8.00
N LEU A 48 18.81 -42.67 8.34
CA LEU A 48 18.28 -41.33 8.15
C LEU A 48 18.78 -40.82 6.80
N SER A 49 17.83 -40.62 5.89
CA SER A 49 18.02 -39.84 4.67
C SER A 49 18.50 -38.44 5.05
N SER A 50 19.68 -38.07 4.56
CA SER A 50 20.24 -36.73 4.69
C SER A 50 19.47 -35.76 3.78
N THR A 51 18.42 -35.13 4.31
CA THR A 51 17.99 -33.82 3.81
C THR A 51 18.82 -32.78 4.54
N VAL A 52 19.74 -32.16 3.83
CA VAL A 52 20.45 -30.94 4.25
C VAL A 52 19.38 -29.87 4.47
N ALA A 53 18.97 -29.67 5.72
CA ALA A 53 18.22 -28.49 6.12
C ALA A 53 19.17 -27.30 5.94
N SER A 54 18.78 -26.33 5.12
CA SER A 54 19.47 -25.06 5.03
C SER A 54 19.35 -24.35 6.39
N ASP A 55 20.47 -24.20 7.09
CA ASP A 55 20.59 -23.28 8.22
C ASP A 55 20.43 -21.85 7.69
N GLN A 56 19.18 -21.39 7.64
CA GLN A 56 18.83 -19.98 7.58
C GLN A 56 18.50 -19.53 9.02
N PRO A 57 19.05 -18.42 9.50
CA PRO A 57 18.81 -17.98 10.87
C PRO A 57 17.32 -17.63 11.06
N ILE A 58 16.70 -18.31 12.02
CA ILE A 58 15.34 -17.99 12.49
C ILE A 58 15.43 -16.62 13.17
N VAL A 59 14.90 -15.60 12.49
CA VAL A 59 14.72 -14.26 13.04
C VAL A 59 13.63 -14.32 14.12
N THR A 60 14.02 -14.26 15.39
CA THR A 60 13.07 -14.11 16.50
C THR A 60 12.91 -12.63 16.84
N HIS A 61 11.78 -12.03 16.45
CA HIS A 61 11.39 -10.69 16.91
C HIS A 61 10.81 -10.76 18.34
N PRO A 62 11.23 -9.88 19.26
CA PRO A 62 10.56 -9.74 20.54
C PRO A 62 9.31 -8.86 20.40
N SER A 63 8.15 -9.50 20.24
CA SER A 63 6.81 -8.98 20.59
C SER A 63 5.81 -10.14 20.53
N THR A 64 5.35 -10.62 21.69
CA THR A 64 4.51 -11.81 21.85
C THR A 64 3.01 -11.53 21.60
N LYS A 65 2.69 -10.82 20.52
CA LYS A 65 1.34 -10.83 19.93
C LYS A 65 1.46 -11.22 18.46
N SER A 66 0.80 -12.32 18.08
CA SER A 66 0.61 -12.64 16.67
C SER A 66 -0.21 -11.54 16.02
N PHE A 67 0.26 -11.00 14.89
CA PHE A 67 -0.55 -10.11 14.07
C PHE A 67 -1.79 -10.84 13.54
N ARG A 68 -2.86 -10.07 13.33
CA ARG A 68 -4.04 -10.50 12.58
C ARG A 68 -3.62 -10.86 11.15
N GLN A 69 -4.14 -11.98 10.66
CA GLN A 69 -3.79 -12.51 9.33
C GLN A 69 -4.99 -12.35 8.39
N THR A 70 -5.09 -11.20 7.74
CA THR A 70 -6.17 -10.87 6.78
C THR A 70 -5.96 -11.50 5.40
N HIS A 71 -4.72 -11.94 5.09
CA HIS A 71 -4.33 -12.59 3.84
C HIS A 71 -4.72 -11.79 2.57
N PRO A 72 -4.31 -10.52 2.45
CA PRO A 72 -4.69 -9.68 1.32
C PRO A 72 -4.12 -10.17 -0.01
N ASP A 73 -3.08 -11.01 0.00
CA ASP A 73 -2.54 -11.68 -1.17
C ASP A 73 -3.53 -12.68 -1.80
N LEU A 74 -4.56 -13.11 -1.06
CA LEU A 74 -5.60 -14.05 -1.52
C LEU A 74 -6.88 -13.36 -2.01
N TRP A 75 -7.08 -12.07 -1.74
CA TRP A 75 -8.28 -11.35 -2.16
C TRP A 75 -8.30 -11.12 -3.66
N VAL A 76 -9.47 -10.99 -4.28
CA VAL A 76 -9.58 -10.85 -5.75
C VAL A 76 -10.47 -9.70 -6.14
N GLY A 77 -10.23 -9.11 -7.30
CA GLY A 77 -11.03 -7.97 -7.76
C GLY A 77 -10.81 -7.67 -9.23
N ILE A 78 -11.55 -6.69 -9.73
CA ILE A 78 -11.37 -6.09 -11.03
C ILE A 78 -11.34 -4.57 -10.86
N ASP A 79 -10.38 -3.92 -11.49
CA ASP A 79 -10.31 -2.46 -11.45
C ASP A 79 -11.27 -1.82 -12.46
N GLY A 80 -11.38 -0.49 -12.44
CA GLY A 80 -12.31 0.21 -13.34
C GLY A 80 -11.95 0.15 -14.83
N LEU A 81 -10.82 -0.44 -15.22
CA LEU A 81 -10.44 -0.70 -16.63
C LEU A 81 -10.70 -2.14 -17.05
N GLY A 82 -11.25 -2.97 -16.16
CA GLY A 82 -11.48 -4.38 -16.42
C GLY A 82 -10.26 -5.27 -16.18
N ARG A 83 -9.19 -4.75 -15.55
CA ARG A 83 -7.98 -5.54 -15.25
C ARG A 83 -8.21 -6.33 -13.97
N GLN A 84 -8.06 -7.65 -14.04
CA GLN A 84 -8.25 -8.53 -12.90
C GLN A 84 -7.03 -8.53 -11.96
N VAL A 85 -7.30 -8.54 -10.67
CA VAL A 85 -6.35 -8.78 -9.60
C VAL A 85 -6.44 -10.27 -9.25
N VAL A 86 -5.58 -11.07 -9.89
CA VAL A 86 -5.64 -12.53 -9.82
C VAL A 86 -4.96 -13.04 -8.54
N PRO A 87 -5.56 -13.99 -7.79
CA PRO A 87 -4.91 -14.57 -6.61
C PRO A 87 -4.25 -15.94 -6.90
N ALA A 88 -4.59 -16.62 -8.00
CA ALA A 88 -4.49 -18.07 -8.06
C ALA A 88 -3.19 -18.56 -8.71
N PRO A 89 -2.32 -19.27 -7.96
CA PRO A 89 -1.21 -19.98 -8.55
C PRO A 89 -1.69 -21.16 -9.40
N GLY A 90 -1.10 -21.33 -10.57
CA GLY A 90 -1.20 -22.59 -11.33
C GLY A 90 -2.49 -22.81 -12.13
N THR A 91 -3.30 -21.79 -12.42
CA THR A 91 -4.27 -21.88 -13.54
C THR A 91 -3.57 -21.48 -14.85
N ALA A 92 -3.95 -22.12 -15.96
CA ALA A 92 -3.31 -21.89 -17.27
C ALA A 92 -3.49 -20.46 -17.82
N GLU A 93 -4.48 -19.72 -17.30
CA GLU A 93 -4.88 -18.41 -17.82
C GLU A 93 -4.07 -17.26 -17.19
N HIS A 94 -3.65 -17.37 -15.92
CA HIS A 94 -2.86 -16.35 -15.22
C HIS A 94 -2.00 -16.94 -14.09
N PRO A 95 -0.80 -17.50 -14.36
CA PRO A 95 0.00 -18.15 -13.33
C PRO A 95 0.75 -17.11 -12.49
N VAL A 96 0.13 -16.65 -11.40
CA VAL A 96 0.88 -16.03 -10.30
C VAL A 96 1.72 -17.14 -9.65
N PRO A 97 3.02 -16.95 -9.35
CA PRO A 97 3.79 -17.99 -8.68
C PRO A 97 3.27 -18.21 -7.25
N PRO A 98 3.47 -19.41 -6.66
CA PRO A 98 3.35 -19.57 -5.21
C PRO A 98 4.25 -18.57 -4.48
N SER A 99 3.90 -18.23 -3.24
CA SER A 99 4.67 -17.31 -2.40
C SER A 99 6.19 -17.54 -2.51
N ARG A 100 6.90 -16.48 -2.85
CA ARG A 100 8.34 -16.43 -3.13
C ARG A 100 9.05 -15.76 -1.95
N PRO A 101 9.71 -16.53 -1.07
CA PRO A 101 10.46 -15.94 0.04
C PRO A 101 11.65 -15.11 -0.47
N GLY A 102 12.06 -14.10 0.29
CA GLY A 102 13.20 -13.25 -0.05
C GLY A 102 12.94 -12.23 -1.16
N ARG A 103 11.67 -11.93 -1.45
CA ARG A 103 11.24 -10.87 -2.38
C ARG A 103 10.58 -9.74 -1.59
N PHE A 104 11.14 -8.53 -1.71
CA PHE A 104 10.72 -7.37 -0.95
C PHE A 104 10.30 -6.21 -1.86
N VAL A 105 9.30 -5.45 -1.42
CA VAL A 105 8.83 -4.25 -2.12
C VAL A 105 8.88 -3.07 -1.16
N GLY A 106 9.63 -2.05 -1.55
CA GLY A 106 9.67 -0.75 -0.92
C GLY A 106 8.81 0.27 -1.65
N MET A 107 8.25 1.23 -0.92
CA MET A 107 7.46 2.33 -1.47
C MET A 107 8.08 3.68 -1.07
N PHE A 108 8.38 4.54 -2.02
CA PHE A 108 8.85 5.89 -1.74
C PHE A 108 7.69 6.75 -1.19
N TYR A 109 7.88 7.39 -0.04
CA TYR A 109 6.79 7.95 0.77
C TYR A 109 7.13 9.35 1.30
N PHE A 110 6.16 10.27 1.22
CA PHE A 110 6.35 11.69 1.49
C PHE A 110 5.58 12.14 2.74
N VAL A 111 6.25 12.89 3.61
CA VAL A 111 5.72 13.40 4.90
C VAL A 111 5.75 14.93 4.99
N TRP A 112 5.79 15.61 3.85
CA TRP A 112 6.04 17.05 3.74
C TRP A 112 4.79 17.93 3.51
N LEU A 113 3.58 17.37 3.60
CA LEU A 113 2.33 18.14 3.48
C LEU A 113 2.04 18.87 4.79
N THR A 114 2.86 19.89 5.09
CA THR A 114 2.75 20.72 6.29
C THR A 114 1.77 21.88 6.10
N PRO A 115 1.19 22.43 7.19
CA PRO A 115 0.25 23.56 7.11
C PRO A 115 0.75 24.72 6.27
N GLN A 116 -0.14 25.33 5.50
CA GLN A 116 0.13 26.55 4.75
C GLN A 116 -0.82 27.67 5.14
N SER A 117 -0.27 28.86 5.42
CA SER A 117 -1.01 30.08 5.77
C SER A 117 -1.69 30.72 4.55
N ARG A 118 -2.72 30.06 4.01
CA ARG A 118 -3.48 30.48 2.81
C ARG A 118 -4.92 30.02 2.91
N ALA A 119 -5.83 30.62 2.14
CA ALA A 119 -7.27 30.37 2.21
C ALA A 119 -7.76 29.14 1.41
N GLU A 120 -7.10 28.79 0.31
CA GLU A 120 -7.44 27.64 -0.58
C GLU A 120 -6.18 27.06 -1.22
N PRO A 121 -6.07 25.77 -1.58
CA PRO A 121 -4.88 25.18 -2.21
C PRO A 121 -4.72 25.63 -3.68
N PHE A 122 -3.51 25.57 -4.24
CA PHE A 122 -3.30 25.88 -5.66
C PHE A 122 -3.39 24.54 -6.37
N LEU A 123 -4.49 24.29 -7.05
CA LEU A 123 -4.70 23.07 -7.79
C LEU A 123 -4.33 23.29 -9.26
N ILE A 124 -3.28 22.62 -9.73
CA ILE A 124 -2.79 22.77 -11.10
C ILE A 124 -3.88 22.40 -12.09
N GLU A 125 -4.61 21.30 -11.85
CA GLU A 125 -5.73 20.84 -12.67
C GLU A 125 -6.80 21.92 -12.91
N GLU A 126 -7.11 22.76 -11.92
CA GLU A 126 -8.05 23.89 -12.09
C GLU A 126 -7.39 25.08 -12.79
N ILE A 127 -6.14 25.40 -12.44
CA ILE A 127 -5.43 26.54 -13.03
C ILE A 127 -5.26 26.35 -14.54
N VAL A 128 -4.92 25.13 -15.00
CA VAL A 128 -4.64 24.86 -16.41
C VAL A 128 -5.89 24.88 -17.30
N GLN A 129 -7.08 24.72 -16.72
CA GLN A 129 -8.36 24.87 -17.43
C GLN A 129 -8.59 26.32 -17.89
N LYS A 130 -7.98 27.31 -17.22
CA LYS A 130 -8.04 28.71 -17.66
C LYS A 130 -7.13 28.94 -18.88
N PRO A 131 -7.52 29.86 -19.81
CA PRO A 131 -6.64 30.28 -20.90
C PRO A 131 -5.27 30.74 -20.37
N PRO A 132 -4.15 30.50 -21.09
CA PRO A 132 -2.80 30.77 -20.58
C PRO A 132 -2.57 32.16 -19.95
N HIS A 133 -3.18 33.21 -20.52
CA HIS A 133 -3.07 34.58 -20.04
C HIS A 133 -3.94 34.92 -18.81
N GLN A 134 -4.80 33.99 -18.38
CA GLN A 134 -5.69 34.11 -17.22
C GLN A 134 -5.31 33.13 -16.09
N ARG A 135 -4.23 32.37 -16.26
CA ARG A 135 -3.78 31.38 -15.26
C ARG A 135 -3.17 32.08 -14.06
N GLU A 136 -3.86 32.00 -12.94
CA GLU A 136 -3.44 32.57 -11.66
C GLU A 136 -2.58 31.57 -10.89
N TRP A 137 -1.31 31.46 -11.28
CA TRP A 137 -0.35 30.53 -10.70
C TRP A 137 0.15 30.87 -9.27
N GLY A 138 -0.45 31.86 -8.60
CA GLY A 138 0.00 32.29 -7.27
C GLY A 138 1.42 32.91 -7.23
N PRO A 139 2.13 32.85 -6.09
CA PRO A 139 3.53 33.29 -5.95
C PRO A 139 4.54 32.31 -6.56
N VAL A 140 5.74 32.80 -6.90
CA VAL A 140 6.88 31.94 -7.26
C VAL A 140 7.35 31.20 -5.99
N HIS A 141 7.84 29.97 -6.13
CA HIS A 141 8.26 29.08 -5.04
C HIS A 141 7.12 28.56 -4.14
N ALA A 142 5.86 28.91 -4.42
CA ALA A 142 4.72 28.33 -3.73
C ALA A 142 4.48 26.89 -4.18
N PHE A 143 4.04 26.04 -3.25
CA PHE A 143 3.65 24.67 -3.53
C PHE A 143 2.24 24.59 -4.10
N HIS A 144 2.09 23.73 -5.11
CA HIS A 144 0.85 23.48 -5.85
C HIS A 144 0.55 21.99 -5.86
N TRP A 145 -0.72 21.64 -5.66
CA TRP A 145 -1.21 20.28 -5.80
C TRP A 145 -1.36 19.94 -7.28
N TRP A 146 -0.78 18.84 -7.75
CA TRP A 146 -0.97 18.43 -9.15
C TRP A 146 -2.38 17.90 -9.39
N GLY A 147 -3.00 17.30 -8.38
CA GLY A 147 -4.35 16.73 -8.41
C GLY A 147 -4.95 16.64 -7.00
N LYS A 148 -6.19 16.16 -6.90
CA LYS A 148 -6.91 16.03 -5.62
C LYS A 148 -6.80 14.59 -5.07
N PRO A 149 -6.23 14.38 -3.86
CA PRO A 149 -6.22 13.07 -3.23
C PRO A 149 -7.64 12.57 -2.90
N ARG A 150 -7.84 11.24 -2.92
CA ARG A 150 -9.09 10.61 -2.47
C ARG A 150 -9.47 11.05 -1.04
N PHE A 151 -8.47 11.22 -0.17
CA PHE A 151 -8.67 11.62 1.23
C PHE A 151 -8.71 13.14 1.45
N GLY A 152 -8.87 13.93 0.38
CA GLY A 152 -8.87 15.39 0.44
C GLY A 152 -7.47 15.98 0.64
N PHE A 153 -7.38 17.30 0.78
CA PHE A 153 -6.11 18.01 0.98
C PHE A 153 -5.61 17.86 2.42
N TYR A 154 -5.19 16.65 2.76
CA TYR A 154 -4.76 16.27 4.11
C TYR A 154 -3.36 16.79 4.43
N ARG A 155 -3.04 16.83 5.73
CA ARG A 155 -1.69 17.10 6.23
C ARG A 155 -0.95 15.79 6.47
N SER A 156 0.38 15.81 6.35
CA SER A 156 1.22 14.64 6.61
C SER A 156 1.27 14.23 8.09
N ASP A 157 0.58 14.91 9.00
CA ASP A 157 0.35 14.51 10.40
C ASP A 157 -1.11 14.09 10.69
N ASP A 158 -1.93 13.91 9.65
CA ASP A 158 -3.28 13.38 9.77
C ASP A 158 -3.25 11.87 10.08
N ARG A 159 -3.45 11.55 11.36
CA ARG A 159 -3.43 10.16 11.85
C ARG A 159 -4.48 9.27 11.21
N TRP A 160 -5.62 9.82 10.77
CA TRP A 160 -6.62 9.03 10.08
C TRP A 160 -6.09 8.55 8.74
N VAL A 161 -5.46 9.45 7.96
CA VAL A 161 -4.83 9.11 6.68
C VAL A 161 -3.65 8.16 6.87
N MET A 162 -2.84 8.33 7.91
CA MET A 162 -1.74 7.40 8.23
C MET A 162 -2.24 5.98 8.49
N ARG A 163 -3.41 5.81 9.11
CA ARG A 163 -4.04 4.50 9.30
C ARG A 163 -4.49 3.92 7.96
N GLN A 164 -5.19 4.70 7.14
CA GLN A 164 -5.59 4.27 5.80
C GLN A 164 -4.40 3.84 4.94
N HIS A 165 -3.30 4.62 4.98
CA HIS A 165 -2.08 4.26 4.26
C HIS A 165 -1.46 2.95 4.79
N ALA A 166 -1.52 2.67 6.09
CA ALA A 166 -1.05 1.40 6.62
C ALA A 166 -1.82 0.21 6.02
N PHE A 167 -3.16 0.28 6.01
CA PHE A 167 -4.01 -0.77 5.46
C PHE A 167 -3.81 -0.92 3.95
N LEU A 168 -3.91 0.17 3.18
CA LEU A 168 -3.72 0.15 1.73
C LEU A 168 -2.34 -0.38 1.32
N LEU A 169 -1.26 0.04 1.99
CA LEU A 169 0.09 -0.43 1.67
C LEU A 169 0.31 -1.90 2.09
N ASN A 170 -0.28 -2.32 3.21
CA ASN A 170 -0.26 -3.72 3.64
C ASN A 170 -1.02 -4.61 2.65
N ASP A 171 -2.16 -4.15 2.15
CA ASP A 171 -2.98 -4.86 1.16
C ASP A 171 -2.26 -5.04 -0.19
N LEU A 172 -1.47 -4.03 -0.58
CA LEU A 172 -0.55 -4.14 -1.73
C LEU A 172 0.56 -5.17 -1.52
N GLY A 173 0.89 -5.50 -0.27
CA GLY A 173 2.04 -6.33 0.08
C GLY A 173 3.37 -5.56 0.11
N VAL A 174 3.33 -4.25 0.38
CA VAL A 174 4.53 -3.40 0.59
C VAL A 174 5.17 -3.74 1.94
N ASP A 175 6.45 -4.07 1.92
CA ASP A 175 7.19 -4.47 3.12
C ASP A 175 7.76 -3.27 3.88
N VAL A 176 8.11 -2.19 3.17
CA VAL A 176 8.77 -1.02 3.75
C VAL A 176 8.37 0.26 3.03
N ILE A 177 8.12 1.33 3.78
CA ILE A 177 8.11 2.69 3.24
C ILE A 177 9.48 3.34 3.43
N LEU A 178 9.91 4.09 2.42
CA LEU A 178 11.13 4.88 2.46
C LEU A 178 10.73 6.34 2.60
N ILE A 179 10.90 6.90 3.79
CA ILE A 179 10.53 8.30 4.08
C ILE A 179 11.56 9.21 3.39
N ASP A 180 11.05 10.12 2.56
CA ASP A 180 11.86 11.16 1.92
C ASP A 180 12.39 12.17 2.92
N VAL A 181 13.72 12.27 3.00
CA VAL A 181 14.46 13.35 3.67
C VAL A 181 15.60 13.85 2.77
N THR A 182 15.46 13.69 1.44
CA THR A 182 16.50 14.00 0.46
C THR A 182 16.91 15.47 0.44
N ASN A 183 16.02 16.37 0.87
CA ASN A 183 16.24 17.81 0.92
C ASN A 183 16.74 18.32 2.29
N ALA A 184 17.24 17.42 3.15
CA ALA A 184 17.74 17.73 4.50
C ALA A 184 16.68 18.28 5.48
N LEU A 185 15.40 18.10 5.17
CA LEU A 185 14.27 18.35 6.06
C LEU A 185 13.76 17.00 6.57
N THR A 186 13.67 16.85 7.89
CA THR A 186 13.36 15.55 8.53
C THR A 186 11.90 15.41 8.96
N TYR A 187 11.14 16.51 8.94
CA TYR A 187 9.70 16.52 9.25
C TYR A 187 9.36 15.80 10.57
N ASP A 188 10.15 16.08 11.61
CA ASP A 188 10.14 15.29 12.85
C ASP A 188 8.75 15.14 13.49
N GLU A 189 7.89 16.16 13.40
CA GLU A 189 6.52 16.12 13.92
C GLU A 189 5.65 15.11 13.14
N GLN A 190 5.75 15.14 11.80
CA GLN A 190 5.01 14.25 10.92
C GLN A 190 5.52 12.80 11.04
N VAL A 191 6.85 12.63 11.11
CA VAL A 191 7.49 11.33 11.35
C VAL A 191 7.09 10.75 12.71
N GLN A 192 7.07 11.58 13.77
CA GLN A 192 6.63 11.13 15.10
C GLN A 192 5.16 10.70 15.09
N ALA A 193 4.27 11.48 14.48
CA ALA A 193 2.86 11.14 14.36
C ALA A 193 2.65 9.82 13.60
N LEU A 194 3.43 9.58 12.53
CA LEU A 194 3.43 8.32 11.79
C LEU A 194 3.87 7.14 12.66
N PHE A 195 4.99 7.28 13.38
CA PHE A 195 5.51 6.20 14.22
C PHE A 195 4.58 5.84 15.36
N GLU A 196 4.03 6.84 16.04
CA GLU A 196 3.06 6.62 17.11
C GLU A 196 1.81 5.91 16.57
N THR A 197 1.28 6.37 15.43
CA THR A 197 0.06 5.81 14.82
C THR A 197 0.27 4.36 14.37
N TRP A 198 1.40 4.04 13.72
CA TRP A 198 1.69 2.68 13.27
C TRP A 198 2.09 1.75 14.41
N SER A 199 2.73 2.27 15.47
CA SER A 199 2.98 1.50 16.69
C SER A 199 1.67 1.17 17.40
N GLU A 200 0.73 2.10 17.50
CA GLU A 200 -0.63 1.85 18.03
C GLU A 200 -1.35 0.74 17.25
N LEU A 201 -1.33 0.80 15.92
CA LEU A 201 -1.91 -0.25 15.06
C LEU A 201 -1.28 -1.62 15.33
N ARG A 202 0.05 -1.69 15.43
CA ARG A 202 0.77 -2.94 15.75
C ARG A 202 0.46 -3.46 17.15
N GLN A 203 0.33 -2.59 18.14
CA GLN A 203 -0.06 -2.96 19.51
C GLN A 203 -1.51 -3.49 19.56
N ALA A 204 -2.37 -2.97 18.69
CA ALA A 204 -3.73 -3.46 18.45
C ALA A 204 -3.76 -4.77 17.62
N GLY A 205 -2.62 -5.26 17.16
CA GLY A 205 -2.50 -6.53 16.42
C GLY A 205 -2.58 -6.39 14.91
N GLN A 206 -2.62 -5.18 14.36
CA GLN A 206 -2.60 -4.94 12.91
C GLN A 206 -1.19 -4.95 12.34
N LYS A 207 -1.09 -5.22 11.04
CA LYS A 207 0.17 -5.09 10.30
C LYS A 207 0.30 -3.69 9.71
N THR A 208 1.53 -3.24 9.61
CA THR A 208 1.90 -2.04 8.84
C THR A 208 3.20 -2.35 8.10
N PRO A 209 3.50 -1.69 6.98
CA PRO A 209 4.85 -1.70 6.45
C PRO A 209 5.87 -1.31 7.52
N GLN A 210 7.10 -1.79 7.37
CA GLN A 210 8.24 -1.28 8.12
C GLN A 210 8.73 0.05 7.53
N ILE A 211 9.74 0.66 8.13
CA ILE A 211 10.20 2.01 7.80
C ILE A 211 11.71 2.03 7.61
N ALA A 212 12.14 2.73 6.56
CA ALA A 212 13.51 3.18 6.32
C ALA A 212 13.51 4.65 5.87
N PHE A 213 14.68 5.28 5.81
CA PHE A 213 14.84 6.67 5.36
C PHE A 213 15.70 6.75 4.08
N LEU A 214 15.39 7.73 3.25
CA LEU A 214 16.17 8.10 2.06
C LEU A 214 16.66 9.55 2.20
N ALA A 215 17.98 9.72 2.38
CA ALA A 215 18.67 10.99 2.49
C ALA A 215 19.59 11.24 1.28
N ASN A 216 19.81 12.50 0.91
CA ASN A 216 20.75 12.86 -0.15
C ASN A 216 21.50 14.17 0.14
N SER A 217 20.80 15.30 0.13
CA SER A 217 21.41 16.60 0.43
C SER A 217 21.83 16.66 1.90
N HIS A 218 23.08 17.09 2.14
CA HIS A 218 23.67 17.16 3.49
C HIS A 218 23.45 15.86 4.31
N ALA A 219 23.54 14.71 3.63
CA ALA A 219 23.10 13.43 4.18
C ALA A 219 23.81 13.08 5.49
N GLN A 220 25.10 13.39 5.64
CA GLN A 220 25.80 13.15 6.91
C GLN A 220 25.10 13.84 8.09
N LYS A 221 24.75 15.13 7.95
CA LYS A 221 24.10 15.91 9.01
C LYS A 221 22.68 15.42 9.26
N THR A 222 21.92 15.18 8.20
CA THR A 222 20.54 14.69 8.27
C THR A 222 20.47 13.32 8.97
N VAL A 223 21.33 12.38 8.58
CA VAL A 223 21.38 11.04 9.16
C VAL A 223 21.88 11.07 10.61
N GLN A 224 22.81 11.97 10.95
CA GLN A 224 23.25 12.14 12.34
C GLN A 224 22.07 12.54 13.24
N HIS A 225 21.23 13.47 12.79
CA HIS A 225 20.01 13.84 13.50
C HIS A 225 19.05 12.66 13.66
N LEU A 226 18.82 11.87 12.60
CA LEU A 226 17.97 10.69 12.67
C LEU A 226 18.52 9.64 13.65
N LEU A 227 19.84 9.42 13.63
CA LEU A 227 20.55 8.51 14.53
C LEU A 227 20.32 8.92 16.00
N GLU A 228 20.57 10.17 16.34
CA GLU A 228 20.43 10.72 17.69
C GLU A 228 18.97 10.76 18.16
N LYS A 229 18.04 11.12 17.28
CA LYS A 229 16.64 11.31 17.64
C LYS A 229 15.86 10.00 17.79
N TRP A 230 16.12 9.02 16.92
CA TRP A 230 15.30 7.82 16.79
C TRP A 230 16.07 6.53 17.11
N TYR A 231 17.25 6.33 16.53
CA TYR A 231 17.92 5.03 16.56
C TYR A 231 18.77 4.76 17.81
N LEU A 232 19.49 5.77 18.34
CA LEU A 232 20.27 5.64 19.58
C LEU A 232 19.37 5.46 20.81
N PRO A 233 18.27 6.22 20.96
CA PRO A 233 17.33 6.02 22.06
C PRO A 233 16.44 4.78 21.89
N GLN A 234 16.57 4.04 20.78
CA GLN A 234 15.76 2.87 20.43
C GLN A 234 14.25 3.17 20.42
N LYS A 235 13.85 4.30 19.82
CA LYS A 235 12.42 4.60 19.64
C LYS A 235 11.83 3.69 18.56
N PHE A 236 10.63 3.19 18.82
CA PHE A 236 9.83 2.36 17.90
C PHE A 236 10.63 1.24 17.19
N PRO A 237 11.40 0.41 17.92
CA PRO A 237 12.33 -0.56 17.34
C PRO A 237 11.65 -1.59 16.43
N GLU A 238 10.36 -1.84 16.63
CA GLU A 238 9.52 -2.72 15.83
C GLU A 238 9.30 -2.18 14.41
N LEU A 239 9.28 -0.86 14.22
CA LEU A 239 8.97 -0.24 12.93
C LEU A 239 10.13 -0.31 11.94
N TRP A 240 11.37 -0.49 12.38
CA TRP A 240 12.54 -0.41 11.50
C TRP A 240 12.67 -1.62 10.57
N PHE A 241 12.70 -1.35 9.26
CA PHE A 241 13.04 -2.37 8.27
C PHE A 241 14.52 -2.72 8.38
N ARG A 242 14.83 -4.02 8.43
CA ARG A 242 16.20 -4.50 8.54
C ARG A 242 16.65 -5.17 7.26
N TRP A 243 17.80 -4.76 6.74
CA TRP A 243 18.51 -5.41 5.64
C TRP A 243 19.79 -6.03 6.21
N HIS A 244 19.99 -7.33 6.00
CA HIS A 244 21.12 -8.09 6.59
C HIS A 244 21.32 -7.81 8.10
N GLU A 245 20.25 -7.93 8.90
CA GLU A 245 20.19 -7.71 10.35
C GLU A 245 20.26 -6.24 10.85
N LYS A 246 20.68 -5.26 10.04
CA LYS A 246 20.75 -3.85 10.45
C LYS A 246 19.63 -3.03 9.84
N PRO A 247 19.19 -1.93 10.49
CA PRO A 247 18.24 -1.01 9.86
C PRO A 247 18.75 -0.53 8.51
N LEU A 248 17.89 -0.56 7.49
CA LEU A 248 18.21 -0.06 6.16
C LEU A 248 18.24 1.47 6.17
N LEU A 249 19.23 2.06 5.50
CA LEU A 249 19.32 3.50 5.26
C LEU A 249 19.82 3.76 3.85
N LEU A 250 19.15 4.64 3.11
CA LEU A 250 19.63 5.10 1.81
C LEU A 250 20.30 6.46 1.94
N MET A 251 21.59 6.57 1.61
CA MET A 251 22.36 7.82 1.60
C MET A 251 23.62 7.73 0.73
N PRO A 252 24.17 8.86 0.24
CA PRO A 252 25.48 8.90 -0.40
C PRO A 252 26.55 8.20 0.44
N LEU A 253 27.19 7.17 -0.12
CA LEU A 253 28.16 6.35 0.62
C LEU A 253 29.35 7.18 1.10
N GLU A 254 29.76 8.18 0.33
CA GLU A 254 30.88 9.07 0.62
C GLU A 254 30.65 9.95 1.88
N GLU A 255 29.39 10.20 2.24
CA GLU A 255 29.01 10.99 3.42
C GLU A 255 28.79 10.14 4.68
N ALA A 256 28.75 8.80 4.56
CA ALA A 256 28.50 7.92 5.69
C ALA A 256 29.73 7.80 6.62
N THR A 257 29.53 8.20 7.88
CA THR A 257 30.55 8.09 8.95
C THR A 257 30.79 6.64 9.38
N PRO A 258 31.91 6.33 10.06
CA PRO A 258 32.14 5.00 10.62
C PRO A 258 31.01 4.52 11.57
N GLU A 259 30.46 5.42 12.40
CA GLU A 259 29.34 5.13 13.30
C GLU A 259 28.08 4.75 12.50
N MET A 260 27.75 5.50 11.45
CA MET A 260 26.62 5.19 10.58
C MET A 260 26.77 3.82 9.92
N ARG A 261 27.95 3.48 9.39
CA ARG A 261 28.23 2.15 8.78
C ARG A 261 28.18 1.01 9.79
N GLN A 262 28.50 1.29 11.05
CA GLN A 262 28.34 0.31 12.11
C GLN A 262 26.86 0.08 12.42
N ARG A 263 26.05 1.13 12.44
CA ARG A 263 24.64 1.09 12.84
C ARG A 263 23.69 0.61 11.74
N PHE A 264 23.93 1.00 10.50
CA PHE A 264 23.02 0.81 9.37
C PHE A 264 23.58 -0.15 8.33
N GLU A 265 22.67 -0.76 7.57
CA GLU A 265 22.96 -1.33 6.27
C GLU A 265 22.69 -0.24 5.22
N ILE A 266 23.76 0.27 4.60
CA ILE A 266 23.69 1.48 3.77
C ILE A 266 23.74 1.12 2.28
N ARG A 267 22.89 1.77 1.48
CA ARG A 267 22.97 1.81 0.01
C ARG A 267 22.93 3.27 -0.45
N HIS A 268 23.64 3.61 -1.51
CA HIS A 268 23.54 4.96 -2.11
C HIS A 268 22.41 4.96 -3.12
N SER A 269 21.45 5.88 -2.93
CA SER A 269 20.27 6.02 -3.78
C SER A 269 20.21 7.40 -4.42
N TRP A 270 19.97 7.43 -5.74
CA TRP A 270 19.62 8.63 -6.47
C TRP A 270 18.82 8.28 -7.75
N ALA A 271 18.50 9.27 -8.59
CA ALA A 271 17.81 9.06 -9.86
C ALA A 271 18.76 8.72 -11.01
N TRP A 272 18.26 7.86 -11.89
CA TRP A 272 18.81 7.37 -13.15
C TRP A 272 20.11 6.60 -13.02
N THR A 273 20.25 5.53 -13.79
CA THR A 273 21.45 4.67 -13.74
C THR A 273 22.39 4.94 -14.90
N LYS A 274 21.84 5.08 -16.12
CA LYS A 274 22.61 5.18 -17.37
C LYS A 274 23.40 6.48 -17.43
N GLY A 275 24.71 6.37 -17.61
CA GLY A 275 25.62 7.52 -17.73
C GLY A 275 25.84 8.30 -16.44
N GLN A 276 25.31 7.83 -15.31
CA GLN A 276 25.39 8.53 -14.03
C GLN A 276 26.62 8.10 -13.22
N LYS A 277 27.46 9.07 -12.85
CA LYS A 277 28.68 8.83 -12.07
C LYS A 277 28.39 8.24 -10.70
N TRP A 278 27.31 8.66 -10.05
CA TRP A 278 26.92 8.17 -8.73
C TRP A 278 26.62 6.67 -8.75
N PHE A 279 26.00 6.18 -9.84
CA PHE A 279 25.61 4.79 -10.00
C PHE A 279 26.81 3.90 -10.36
N GLY A 280 27.71 4.37 -11.22
CA GLY A 280 28.92 3.64 -11.58
C GLY A 280 28.62 2.24 -12.12
N ASN A 281 29.10 1.20 -11.44
CA ASN A 281 28.85 -0.20 -11.81
C ASN A 281 27.63 -0.84 -11.11
N GLY A 282 26.90 -0.10 -10.28
CA GLY A 282 25.74 -0.60 -9.53
C GLY A 282 26.05 -1.21 -8.14
N GLN A 283 27.32 -1.31 -7.73
CA GLN A 283 27.65 -1.91 -6.44
C GLN A 283 27.20 -1.04 -5.25
N TYR A 284 26.34 -1.57 -4.38
CA TYR A 284 25.70 -0.88 -3.27
C TYR A 284 24.94 0.39 -3.72
N ARG A 285 24.27 0.31 -4.87
CA ARG A 285 23.50 1.42 -5.46
C ARG A 285 22.05 1.04 -5.66
N TRP A 286 21.13 1.77 -5.05
CA TRP A 286 19.70 1.52 -5.19
C TRP A 286 19.02 2.71 -5.83
N PRO A 287 18.82 2.77 -7.16
CA PRO A 287 18.07 3.86 -7.78
C PRO A 287 16.66 3.98 -7.18
N TRP A 288 16.21 5.22 -6.96
CA TRP A 288 14.81 5.48 -6.62
C TRP A 288 13.96 5.81 -7.86
N LEU A 289 14.58 6.10 -8.99
CA LEU A 289 13.92 6.33 -10.28
C LEU A 289 14.88 5.98 -11.40
N ASP A 290 14.40 5.41 -12.50
CA ASP A 290 15.24 5.16 -13.67
C ASP A 290 14.43 5.04 -14.96
N HIS A 291 15.09 5.33 -16.10
CA HIS A 291 14.51 5.21 -17.42
C HIS A 291 14.41 3.74 -17.84
N THR A 292 13.24 3.32 -18.33
CA THR A 292 13.06 1.99 -18.95
C THR A 292 14.03 1.77 -20.13
N PRO A 293 14.67 0.59 -20.28
CA PRO A 293 14.78 -0.47 -19.26
C PRO A 293 15.75 -0.05 -18.15
N GLN A 294 15.39 -0.29 -16.88
CA GLN A 294 16.15 0.18 -15.72
C GLN A 294 17.43 -0.64 -15.49
N GLY A 295 18.43 0.00 -14.91
CA GLY A 295 19.60 -0.63 -14.31
C GLY A 295 19.32 -1.09 -12.88
N TYR A 296 19.99 -2.16 -12.44
CA TYR A 296 19.84 -2.72 -11.10
C TYR A 296 21.10 -2.51 -10.25
N GLY A 297 20.88 -2.34 -8.95
CA GLY A 297 21.89 -2.42 -7.91
C GLY A 297 22.26 -3.85 -7.56
N TRP A 298 23.47 -4.06 -7.06
CA TRP A 298 23.94 -5.34 -6.54
C TRP A 298 24.88 -5.14 -5.34
N SER A 299 25.14 -6.20 -4.57
CA SER A 299 26.01 -6.13 -3.39
C SER A 299 27.34 -6.87 -3.57
N THR A 300 27.36 -8.18 -3.32
CA THR A 300 28.59 -8.98 -3.34
C THR A 300 28.88 -9.60 -4.71
N ASP A 301 27.84 -9.87 -5.48
CA ASP A 301 27.91 -10.53 -6.79
C ASP A 301 27.12 -9.72 -7.83
N PRO A 302 27.76 -9.19 -8.89
CA PRO A 302 27.07 -8.43 -9.93
C PRO A 302 26.07 -9.27 -10.73
N GLN A 303 26.10 -10.60 -10.64
CA GLN A 303 25.12 -11.48 -11.27
C GLN A 303 23.86 -11.69 -10.42
N LYS A 304 23.81 -11.13 -9.21
CA LYS A 304 22.66 -11.18 -8.31
C LYS A 304 22.08 -9.78 -8.14
N PRO A 305 21.05 -9.42 -8.93
CA PRO A 305 20.36 -8.14 -8.77
C PRO A 305 19.78 -8.02 -7.36
N GLU A 306 20.23 -7.01 -6.62
CA GLU A 306 19.72 -6.72 -5.29
C GLU A 306 18.50 -5.82 -5.37
N GLN A 307 18.55 -4.74 -6.16
CA GLN A 307 17.43 -3.79 -6.25
C GLN A 307 17.24 -3.18 -7.64
N ILE A 308 15.97 -2.96 -8.02
CA ILE A 308 15.59 -2.15 -9.19
C ILE A 308 14.47 -1.17 -8.81
N SER A 309 14.44 0.01 -9.44
CA SER A 309 13.32 0.95 -9.30
C SER A 309 12.22 0.66 -10.31
N VAL A 310 10.97 0.93 -9.95
CA VAL A 310 9.82 0.89 -10.85
C VAL A 310 9.00 2.16 -10.61
N SER A 311 8.64 2.87 -11.67
CA SER A 311 7.91 4.15 -11.59
C SER A 311 6.70 4.21 -12.51
N VAL A 312 5.64 4.88 -12.06
CA VAL A 312 4.42 5.08 -12.89
C VAL A 312 4.62 6.15 -13.96
N ALA A 313 5.49 7.12 -13.69
CA ALA A 313 5.93 8.22 -14.55
C ALA A 313 7.30 8.71 -14.05
N GLU A 314 7.88 9.72 -14.68
CA GLU A 314 9.05 10.43 -14.16
C GLU A 314 8.76 11.91 -13.91
N HIS A 315 9.59 12.82 -14.43
CA HIS A 315 9.46 14.25 -14.22
C HIS A 315 8.80 14.92 -15.44
N PRO A 316 7.94 15.93 -15.26
CA PRO A 316 7.45 16.79 -16.34
C PRO A 316 8.59 17.39 -17.22
N VAL A 317 9.76 17.63 -16.62
CA VAL A 317 10.95 18.15 -17.32
C VAL A 317 11.71 17.10 -18.12
N SER A 318 11.54 15.79 -17.84
CA SER A 318 12.03 14.72 -18.70
C SER A 318 11.01 14.30 -19.77
N ASN A 319 9.78 14.82 -19.70
CA ASN A 319 8.68 14.48 -20.60
C ASN A 319 8.38 12.97 -20.65
N ILE A 320 8.39 12.32 -19.48
CA ILE A 320 8.02 10.91 -19.33
C ILE A 320 6.87 10.85 -18.34
N GLY A 321 5.66 10.75 -18.89
CA GLY A 321 4.41 10.59 -18.16
C GLY A 321 3.93 9.14 -18.14
N ARG A 322 2.76 8.93 -17.55
CA ARG A 322 2.10 7.62 -17.43
C ARG A 322 1.83 6.91 -18.77
N SER A 323 1.60 7.70 -19.82
CA SER A 323 1.35 7.22 -21.18
C SER A 323 2.62 6.92 -21.97
N PHE A 324 3.81 7.22 -21.43
CA PHE A 324 5.08 6.95 -22.11
C PHE A 324 5.22 5.45 -22.40
N SER A 325 5.49 5.10 -23.65
CA SER A 325 5.69 3.70 -24.04
C SER A 325 6.60 3.62 -25.25
N LYS A 326 7.41 2.56 -25.32
CA LYS A 326 8.31 2.27 -26.46
C LYS A 326 9.24 3.44 -26.80
N GLY A 327 9.73 4.12 -25.76
CA GLY A 327 10.66 5.25 -25.91
C GLY A 327 10.02 6.58 -26.32
N ARG A 328 8.68 6.70 -26.32
CA ARG A 328 7.98 7.91 -26.77
C ARG A 328 6.87 8.33 -25.79
N GLN A 329 6.84 9.62 -25.46
CA GLN A 329 5.67 10.28 -24.87
C GLN A 329 4.67 10.64 -25.97
N PRO A 330 3.41 10.18 -25.89
CA PRO A 330 2.37 10.61 -26.84
C PRO A 330 2.03 12.10 -26.71
N ALA A 331 1.45 12.65 -27.77
CA ALA A 331 0.88 14.00 -27.73
C ALA A 331 -0.38 14.05 -26.83
N GLU A 332 -0.80 15.24 -26.43
CA GLU A 332 -1.90 15.44 -25.45
C GLU A 332 -3.21 14.73 -25.83
N GLN A 333 -3.58 14.74 -27.11
CA GLN A 333 -4.78 14.08 -27.64
C GLN A 333 -4.68 12.55 -27.73
N GLU A 334 -3.47 12.00 -27.57
CA GLU A 334 -3.17 10.55 -27.62
C GLU A 334 -2.90 9.97 -26.22
N LEU A 335 -3.02 10.77 -25.16
CA LEU A 335 -2.73 10.34 -23.80
C LEU A 335 -3.67 9.20 -23.38
N LYS A 336 -3.09 8.21 -22.73
CA LYS A 336 -3.72 7.02 -22.16
C LYS A 336 -3.39 6.96 -20.67
N THR A 337 -3.59 8.08 -19.99
CA THR A 337 -3.12 8.35 -18.62
C THR A 337 -3.55 7.29 -17.61
N VAL A 338 -4.71 6.68 -17.78
CA VAL A 338 -5.22 5.64 -16.86
C VAL A 338 -4.70 4.23 -17.17
N GLU A 339 -4.24 3.96 -18.40
CA GLU A 339 -3.88 2.59 -18.85
C GLU A 339 -2.60 2.05 -18.21
N GLY A 340 -1.71 2.93 -17.73
CA GLY A 340 -0.48 2.53 -17.02
C GLY A 340 0.57 1.89 -17.93
N LEU A 341 0.73 2.40 -19.15
CA LEU A 341 1.64 1.85 -20.15
C LEU A 341 3.11 1.93 -19.72
N HIS A 342 3.56 3.09 -19.21
CA HIS A 342 4.94 3.25 -18.73
C HIS A 342 5.22 2.30 -17.56
N PHE A 343 4.28 2.23 -16.63
CA PHE A 343 4.37 1.39 -15.45
C PHE A 343 4.46 -0.10 -15.82
N HIS A 344 3.69 -0.53 -16.83
CA HIS A 344 3.77 -1.89 -17.35
C HIS A 344 5.16 -2.22 -17.91
N GLU A 345 5.77 -1.33 -18.72
CA GLU A 345 7.13 -1.57 -19.24
C GLU A 345 8.19 -1.56 -18.12
N GLN A 346 7.99 -0.77 -17.07
CA GLN A 346 8.83 -0.78 -15.88
C GLN A 346 8.75 -2.13 -15.14
N TRP A 347 7.53 -2.64 -14.92
CA TRP A 347 7.32 -3.94 -14.30
C TRP A 347 7.81 -5.11 -15.14
N GLN A 348 7.61 -5.08 -16.47
CA GLN A 348 8.16 -6.09 -17.37
C GLN A 348 9.66 -6.26 -17.16
N ARG A 349 10.39 -5.13 -17.13
CA ARG A 349 11.83 -5.16 -16.87
C ARG A 349 12.17 -5.64 -15.46
N ALA A 350 11.41 -5.26 -14.45
CA ALA A 350 11.63 -5.76 -13.08
C ALA A 350 11.44 -7.28 -12.98
N HIS A 351 10.43 -7.85 -13.65
CA HIS A 351 10.21 -9.30 -13.71
C HIS A 351 11.31 -10.03 -14.50
N GLU A 352 11.85 -9.43 -15.56
CA GLU A 352 13.01 -9.97 -16.30
C GLU A 352 14.29 -10.01 -15.46
N VAL A 353 14.51 -8.97 -14.64
CA VAL A 353 15.69 -8.86 -13.78
C VAL A 353 15.57 -9.76 -12.54
N ASP A 354 14.36 -9.95 -12.03
CA ASP A 354 14.02 -10.74 -10.85
C ASP A 354 14.86 -10.44 -9.60
N PRO A 355 14.88 -9.16 -9.14
CA PRO A 355 15.72 -8.73 -8.02
C PRO A 355 15.20 -9.20 -6.66
N GLU A 356 16.03 -9.07 -5.62
CA GLU A 356 15.58 -9.27 -4.22
C GLU A 356 14.63 -8.16 -3.75
N PHE A 357 14.83 -6.93 -4.21
CA PHE A 357 14.09 -5.74 -3.78
C PHE A 357 13.58 -4.92 -4.98
N ILE A 358 12.33 -4.48 -4.94
CA ILE A 358 11.78 -3.48 -5.87
C ILE A 358 11.45 -2.21 -5.10
N LEU A 359 11.94 -1.06 -5.56
CA LEU A 359 11.53 0.25 -5.02
C LEU A 359 10.54 0.91 -5.96
N LEU A 360 9.31 1.12 -5.48
CA LEU A 360 8.26 1.82 -6.20
C LEU A 360 8.34 3.32 -5.94
N THR A 361 8.26 4.12 -7.00
CA THR A 361 8.21 5.58 -6.92
C THR A 361 6.93 6.10 -7.60
N GLY A 362 6.00 6.67 -6.82
CA GLY A 362 5.95 6.75 -5.35
C GLY A 362 4.50 6.77 -4.85
N TRP A 363 4.30 6.84 -3.53
CA TRP A 363 2.94 6.79 -2.96
C TRP A 363 2.20 8.13 -3.13
N ASN A 364 2.70 9.21 -2.52
CA ASN A 364 1.91 10.40 -2.21
C ASN A 364 2.64 11.77 -2.29
N GLU A 365 3.45 11.99 -3.33
CA GLU A 365 4.09 13.28 -3.62
C GLU A 365 3.14 14.27 -4.31
N TRP A 366 2.08 14.66 -3.60
CA TRP A 366 0.97 15.41 -4.20
C TRP A 366 1.28 16.85 -4.64
N ILE A 367 2.34 17.46 -4.11
CA ILE A 367 2.65 18.87 -4.34
C ILE A 367 3.97 19.05 -5.09
N ALA A 368 4.07 20.11 -5.88
CA ALA A 368 5.30 20.53 -6.54
C ALA A 368 5.53 22.04 -6.37
N GLN A 369 6.79 22.44 -6.34
CA GLN A 369 7.16 23.86 -6.24
C GLN A 369 7.07 24.55 -7.61
N ARG A 370 6.48 25.75 -7.61
CA ARG A 370 6.41 26.60 -8.80
C ARG A 370 7.72 27.36 -9.07
N PHE A 371 8.15 27.38 -10.33
CA PHE A 371 9.27 28.19 -10.81
C PHE A 371 8.90 29.06 -12.01
N ILE A 372 9.75 30.04 -12.31
CA ILE A 372 9.70 30.87 -13.53
C ILE A 372 10.92 30.57 -14.39
N SER A 373 10.67 30.19 -15.64
CA SER A 373 11.72 29.84 -16.59
C SER A 373 12.45 31.09 -17.09
N GLN A 374 13.76 30.96 -17.28
CA GLN A 374 14.59 31.93 -18.01
C GLN A 374 14.57 31.70 -19.53
N GLY A 375 13.77 30.73 -20.00
CA GLY A 375 13.70 30.29 -21.38
C GLY A 375 14.54 29.04 -21.67
N GLY A 376 14.04 28.15 -22.51
CA GLY A 376 14.78 26.98 -23.00
C GLY A 376 14.76 25.75 -22.07
N GLN A 377 14.30 25.87 -20.83
CA GLN A 377 14.13 24.72 -19.92
C GLN A 377 13.12 23.74 -20.54
N PRO A 378 13.45 22.44 -20.70
CA PRO A 378 12.49 21.43 -21.13
C PRO A 378 11.35 21.27 -20.12
N PHE A 379 10.12 21.28 -20.61
CA PHE A 379 8.92 21.06 -19.82
C PHE A 379 7.80 20.57 -20.74
N LEU A 380 7.17 19.43 -20.42
CA LEU A 380 6.08 18.84 -21.21
C LEU A 380 6.45 18.66 -22.70
N GLY A 381 7.70 18.25 -22.95
CA GLY A 381 8.19 17.92 -24.29
C GLY A 381 8.57 19.11 -25.15
N ARG A 382 8.56 20.34 -24.61
CA ARG A 382 8.98 21.54 -25.33
C ARG A 382 9.89 22.44 -24.49
N PRO A 383 10.69 23.32 -25.12
CA PRO A 383 11.34 24.40 -24.39
C PRO A 383 10.30 25.39 -23.88
N THR A 384 10.44 25.78 -22.62
CA THR A 384 9.69 26.88 -22.00
C THR A 384 10.09 28.24 -22.57
N GLN A 385 9.16 29.18 -22.54
CA GLN A 385 9.44 30.59 -22.85
C GLN A 385 10.01 31.32 -21.62
N GLN A 386 10.73 32.42 -21.85
CA GLN A 386 11.17 33.28 -20.74
C GLN A 386 9.94 33.86 -20.04
N GLY A 387 9.91 33.77 -18.71
CA GLY A 387 8.77 34.21 -17.89
C GLY A 387 7.67 33.16 -17.74
N GLU A 388 7.77 32.00 -18.40
CA GLU A 388 6.79 30.93 -18.28
C GLU A 388 6.87 30.23 -16.92
N THR A 389 5.71 29.86 -16.36
CA THR A 389 5.64 29.01 -15.16
C THR A 389 5.91 27.55 -15.52
N PHE A 390 6.77 26.89 -14.74
CA PHE A 390 7.02 25.45 -14.87
C PHE A 390 7.20 24.78 -13.51
N PHE A 391 7.10 23.45 -13.51
CA PHE A 391 7.23 22.58 -12.34
C PHE A 391 8.23 21.47 -12.66
N VAL A 392 9.09 21.14 -11.70
CA VAL A 392 10.13 20.12 -11.88
C VAL A 392 9.58 18.74 -11.54
N ASP A 393 8.91 18.62 -10.39
CA ASP A 393 8.61 17.33 -9.78
C ASP A 393 7.32 16.72 -10.31
N GLN A 394 6.19 17.42 -10.19
CA GLN A 394 4.86 16.95 -10.60
C GLN A 394 4.08 18.08 -11.29
N PHE A 395 3.12 17.73 -12.16
CA PHE A 395 2.32 18.73 -12.86
C PHE A 395 0.85 18.37 -13.06
N SER A 396 0.54 17.13 -13.40
CA SER A 396 -0.83 16.70 -13.71
C SER A 396 -0.99 15.20 -13.47
N ALA A 397 -2.20 14.65 -13.63
CA ALA A 397 -2.41 13.21 -13.62
C ALA A 397 -1.46 12.45 -14.57
N GLU A 398 -1.12 12.99 -15.74
CA GLU A 398 -0.18 12.37 -16.69
C GLU A 398 1.28 12.46 -16.21
N PHE A 399 1.66 13.61 -15.65
CA PHE A 399 3.02 13.88 -15.19
C PHE A 399 3.04 13.98 -13.66
N SER A 400 2.61 12.89 -13.02
CA SER A 400 2.78 12.67 -11.59
C SER A 400 3.24 11.24 -11.30
N ARG A 401 4.02 11.06 -10.23
CA ARG A 401 4.55 9.74 -9.83
C ARG A 401 3.69 8.98 -8.83
N ASP A 402 2.54 9.53 -8.45
CA ASP A 402 1.77 9.02 -7.32
C ASP A 402 0.95 7.77 -7.66
N ILE A 403 0.93 6.83 -6.72
CA ILE A 403 0.12 5.60 -6.75
C ILE A 403 -1.09 5.71 -5.82
N GLU A 404 -1.05 6.61 -4.82
CA GLU A 404 -2.18 6.87 -3.94
C GLU A 404 -3.44 7.18 -4.77
N PRO A 405 -4.60 6.58 -4.42
CA PRO A 405 -5.84 6.85 -5.13
C PRO A 405 -6.19 8.34 -5.17
N ALA A 406 -6.55 8.81 -6.37
CA ALA A 406 -6.94 10.19 -6.61
C ALA A 406 -8.46 10.32 -6.76
N ALA A 407 -8.97 11.54 -6.60
CA ALA A 407 -10.26 11.90 -7.16
C ALA A 407 -10.13 12.06 -8.69
N GLY A 408 -11.24 11.99 -9.42
CA GLY A 408 -11.21 12.14 -10.87
C GLY A 408 -10.87 10.83 -11.61
N PRO A 409 -10.63 10.90 -12.93
CA PRO A 409 -10.48 9.72 -13.79
C PRO A 409 -9.30 8.79 -13.44
N LEU A 410 -8.30 9.27 -12.70
CA LEU A 410 -7.17 8.45 -12.28
C LEU A 410 -7.58 7.40 -11.24
N ALA A 411 -8.53 7.75 -10.36
CA ALA A 411 -9.14 6.90 -9.35
C ALA A 411 -8.13 5.99 -8.64
N ASP A 412 -8.38 4.68 -8.57
CA ASP A 412 -7.51 3.65 -7.97
C ASP A 412 -6.84 2.73 -9.00
N HIS A 413 -6.81 3.12 -10.27
CA HIS A 413 -6.26 2.27 -11.34
C HIS A 413 -4.79 1.87 -11.08
N TYR A 414 -3.97 2.79 -10.58
CA TYR A 414 -2.56 2.50 -10.28
C TYR A 414 -2.38 1.69 -9.00
N TYR A 415 -3.30 1.80 -8.04
CA TYR A 415 -3.32 0.97 -6.84
C TYR A 415 -3.52 -0.51 -7.24
N TYR A 416 -4.54 -0.83 -8.03
CA TYR A 416 -4.79 -2.22 -8.44
C TYR A 416 -3.78 -2.77 -9.44
N GLN A 417 -3.23 -1.93 -10.33
CA GLN A 417 -2.12 -2.33 -11.17
C GLN A 417 -0.90 -2.71 -10.32
N THR A 418 -0.57 -1.89 -9.30
CA THR A 418 0.52 -2.18 -8.36
C THR A 418 0.26 -3.50 -7.63
N MET A 419 -0.95 -3.73 -7.13
CA MET A 419 -1.33 -4.97 -6.44
C MET A 419 -1.09 -6.21 -7.30
N ALA A 420 -1.56 -6.18 -8.55
CA ALA A 420 -1.40 -7.30 -9.47
C ALA A 420 0.08 -7.60 -9.76
N GLU A 421 0.90 -6.57 -9.95
CA GLU A 421 2.32 -6.75 -10.25
C GLU A 421 3.13 -7.20 -9.03
N ILE A 422 2.85 -6.68 -7.83
CA ILE A 422 3.48 -7.17 -6.59
C ILE A 422 3.15 -8.64 -6.38
N ARG A 423 1.91 -9.08 -6.62
CA ARG A 423 1.54 -10.50 -6.53
C ARG A 423 2.29 -11.36 -7.54
N ARG A 424 2.48 -10.90 -8.78
CA ARG A 424 3.34 -11.61 -9.76
C ARG A 424 4.79 -11.70 -9.29
N PHE A 425 5.30 -10.65 -8.63
CA PHE A 425 6.67 -10.61 -8.15
C PHE A 425 6.91 -11.46 -6.89
N LYS A 426 6.07 -11.30 -5.85
CA LYS A 426 6.19 -12.00 -4.55
C LYS A 426 5.48 -13.35 -4.52
N GLY A 427 4.65 -13.65 -5.51
CA GLY A 427 3.72 -14.76 -5.47
C GLY A 427 2.59 -14.55 -4.46
N THR A 428 1.66 -15.50 -4.41
CA THR A 428 0.54 -15.52 -3.48
C THR A 428 0.50 -16.82 -2.68
N GLY A 429 -0.17 -16.79 -1.53
CA GLY A 429 -0.55 -18.01 -0.85
C GLY A 429 -1.49 -18.88 -1.70
N VAL A 430 -1.78 -20.07 -1.19
CA VAL A 430 -2.86 -20.89 -1.77
C VAL A 430 -4.18 -20.32 -1.27
N PRO A 431 -5.15 -20.00 -2.15
CA PRO A 431 -6.49 -19.59 -1.72
C PRO A 431 -7.05 -20.57 -0.69
N PHE A 432 -7.86 -20.06 0.25
CA PHE A 432 -8.50 -20.91 1.26
C PHE A 432 -9.37 -21.97 0.58
N ALA A 433 -8.82 -23.16 0.44
CA ALA A 433 -9.49 -24.31 -0.13
C ALA A 433 -9.94 -25.26 0.98
N ALA A 434 -11.23 -25.52 1.05
CA ALA A 434 -11.77 -26.56 1.92
C ALA A 434 -11.92 -27.88 1.16
N ARG A 435 -11.33 -28.95 1.69
CA ARG A 435 -11.56 -30.35 1.26
C ARG A 435 -13.03 -30.75 1.29
N ILE A 436 -13.73 -30.23 2.30
CA ILE A 436 -15.15 -30.43 2.58
C ILE A 436 -15.58 -29.09 3.19
N PRO A 437 -16.61 -28.39 2.67
CA PRO A 437 -17.12 -27.21 3.33
C PRO A 437 -17.46 -27.55 4.79
N HIS A 438 -17.23 -26.63 5.73
CA HIS A 438 -17.57 -26.85 7.13
C HIS A 438 -19.04 -27.27 7.21
N GLN A 439 -19.31 -28.49 7.70
CA GLN A 439 -20.68 -28.94 7.86
C GLN A 439 -21.33 -28.04 8.90
N ILE A 440 -22.29 -27.23 8.46
CA ILE A 440 -23.00 -26.32 9.34
C ILE A 440 -23.94 -27.15 10.20
N ILE A 441 -23.76 -27.02 11.51
CA ILE A 441 -24.66 -27.62 12.49
C ILE A 441 -25.87 -26.69 12.71
N ASP A 442 -25.63 -25.38 12.77
CA ASP A 442 -26.66 -24.35 12.93
C ASP A 442 -26.19 -23.00 12.32
N PRO A 443 -26.85 -22.48 11.27
CA PRO A 443 -26.54 -21.18 10.69
C PRO A 443 -26.69 -19.98 11.65
N ALA A 444 -27.44 -20.13 12.76
CA ALA A 444 -27.60 -19.12 13.79
C ALA A 444 -26.56 -19.20 14.93
N SER A 445 -25.72 -20.25 14.96
CA SER A 445 -24.79 -20.48 16.07
C SER A 445 -23.46 -19.77 15.89
N ARG A 446 -23.26 -18.62 16.55
CA ARG A 446 -21.96 -17.91 16.51
C ARG A 446 -20.77 -18.80 16.92
N GLU A 447 -20.91 -19.55 18.01
CA GLU A 447 -19.87 -20.45 18.53
C GLU A 447 -19.57 -21.63 17.58
N GLY A 448 -20.58 -22.10 16.84
CA GLY A 448 -20.41 -23.17 15.86
C GLY A 448 -19.46 -22.75 14.73
N TRP A 449 -19.64 -21.53 14.23
CA TRP A 449 -18.88 -21.00 13.09
C TRP A 449 -17.45 -20.59 13.44
N GLN A 450 -17.17 -20.25 14.70
CA GLN A 450 -15.80 -20.03 15.18
C GLN A 450 -14.90 -21.27 15.04
N LYS A 451 -15.49 -22.47 14.86
CA LYS A 451 -14.76 -23.72 14.60
C LYS A 451 -14.52 -23.99 13.12
N SER A 452 -15.05 -23.16 12.22
CA SER A 452 -14.78 -23.26 10.79
C SER A 452 -13.29 -23.08 10.53
N LYS A 453 -12.73 -23.96 9.71
CA LYS A 453 -11.34 -23.84 9.22
C LYS A 453 -11.22 -22.87 8.04
N VAL A 454 -12.35 -22.41 7.52
CA VAL A 454 -12.45 -21.46 6.41
C VAL A 454 -13.03 -20.18 6.98
N CYS A 455 -12.13 -19.33 7.48
CA CYS A 455 -12.44 -18.04 8.09
C CYS A 455 -11.55 -16.99 7.44
N TYR A 456 -12.18 -15.94 6.92
CA TYR A 456 -11.57 -14.80 6.29
C TYR A 456 -11.65 -13.63 7.28
N LEU A 457 -10.53 -12.95 7.48
CA LEU A 457 -10.43 -11.85 8.42
C LEU A 457 -10.32 -10.54 7.66
N ASP A 458 -10.89 -9.49 8.23
CA ASP A 458 -10.73 -8.11 7.79
C ASP A 458 -9.88 -7.29 8.76
N ASP A 459 -9.41 -6.10 8.38
CA ASP A 459 -8.80 -5.19 9.34
C ASP A 459 -9.83 -4.73 10.38
N LEU A 460 -9.38 -4.33 11.57
CA LEU A 460 -10.28 -3.90 12.65
C LEU A 460 -10.06 -2.43 12.94
N ASN A 461 -11.16 -1.69 13.09
CA ASN A 461 -11.20 -0.24 13.28
C ASN A 461 -10.53 0.52 12.13
N ASP A 462 -10.70 0.05 10.91
CA ASP A 462 -10.16 0.63 9.69
C ASP A 462 -11.04 1.73 9.09
N SER A 463 -12.32 1.84 9.51
CA SER A 463 -13.20 2.97 9.17
C SER A 463 -13.69 3.80 10.37
N PRO A 464 -12.77 4.39 11.19
CA PRO A 464 -13.16 5.26 12.29
C PRO A 464 -13.60 6.63 11.77
N ALA A 465 -14.32 7.37 12.62
CA ALA A 465 -14.64 8.77 12.33
C ALA A 465 -13.36 9.61 12.17
N ARG A 466 -13.39 10.54 11.22
CA ARG A 466 -12.33 11.51 10.95
C ARG A 466 -12.84 12.91 11.29
N SER A 467 -12.03 13.62 12.04
CA SER A 467 -12.08 15.08 12.12
C SER A 467 -10.64 15.55 12.15
N SER A 468 -10.12 16.08 11.05
CA SER A 468 -8.72 16.48 10.94
C SER A 468 -8.55 17.88 10.36
N ALA A 469 -7.39 18.49 10.60
CA ALA A 469 -7.07 19.77 9.99
C ALA A 469 -6.78 19.59 8.50
N SER A 470 -7.30 20.50 7.67
CA SER A 470 -6.89 20.63 6.27
C SER A 470 -5.45 21.14 6.17
N TRP A 471 -4.80 20.86 5.04
CA TRP A 471 -3.51 21.45 4.66
C TRP A 471 -3.56 22.98 4.61
N VAL A 472 -4.74 23.52 4.32
CA VAL A 472 -5.04 24.95 4.27
C VAL A 472 -5.33 25.46 5.68
N TYR A 473 -4.49 26.37 6.19
CA TYR A 473 -4.65 26.94 7.52
C TYR A 473 -5.95 27.75 7.63
N GLY A 474 -6.78 27.42 8.63
CA GLY A 474 -8.05 28.12 8.88
C GLY A 474 -9.22 27.64 8.00
N ALA A 475 -8.99 26.72 7.06
CA ALA A 475 -10.09 26.05 6.36
C ALA A 475 -10.91 25.16 7.30
N PRO A 476 -12.16 24.83 6.95
CA PRO A 476 -12.94 23.83 7.66
C PRO A 476 -12.16 22.52 7.84
N ARG A 477 -12.41 21.84 8.95
CA ARG A 477 -11.85 20.51 9.20
C ARG A 477 -12.37 19.53 8.15
N ILE A 478 -11.55 18.54 7.82
CA ILE A 478 -11.96 17.41 6.99
C ILE A 478 -12.69 16.44 7.91
N GLU A 479 -13.97 16.23 7.62
CA GLU A 479 -14.87 15.39 8.43
C GLU A 479 -15.28 14.16 7.63
N GLN A 480 -15.31 13.01 8.29
CA GLN A 480 -15.87 11.76 7.76
C GLN A 480 -16.50 10.97 8.91
N PRO A 481 -17.74 10.49 8.79
CA PRO A 481 -18.33 9.64 9.82
C PRO A 481 -17.63 8.27 9.88
N ALA A 482 -17.72 7.61 11.04
CA ALA A 482 -17.34 6.20 11.14
C ALA A 482 -18.32 5.33 10.33
N ALA A 483 -17.88 4.15 9.91
CA ALA A 483 -18.81 3.14 9.43
C ALA A 483 -19.77 2.70 10.55
N ALA A 484 -21.01 2.36 10.19
CA ALA A 484 -22.02 1.89 11.14
C ALA A 484 -21.64 0.58 11.83
N CYS A 485 -20.91 -0.28 11.13
CA CYS A 485 -20.37 -1.55 11.61
C CYS A 485 -18.88 -1.64 11.28
N ASP A 486 -18.12 -2.21 12.22
CA ASP A 486 -16.73 -2.67 12.04
C ASP A 486 -16.76 -4.15 11.65
N LEU A 487 -16.39 -4.48 10.41
CA LEU A 487 -16.41 -5.82 9.86
C LEU A 487 -15.23 -6.61 10.41
N GLU A 488 -15.49 -7.78 11.01
CA GLU A 488 -14.42 -8.55 11.65
C GLU A 488 -14.00 -9.72 10.78
N SER A 489 -14.95 -10.59 10.47
CA SER A 489 -14.63 -11.85 9.81
C SER A 489 -15.80 -12.40 9.04
N SER A 490 -15.51 -13.28 8.10
CA SER A 490 -16.49 -14.02 7.33
C SER A 490 -16.09 -15.48 7.25
N ALA A 491 -17.05 -16.39 7.31
CA ALA A 491 -16.82 -17.81 7.20
C ALA A 491 -17.80 -18.43 6.21
N VAL A 492 -17.36 -19.50 5.56
CA VAL A 492 -18.18 -20.29 4.63
C VAL A 492 -18.46 -21.66 5.24
N GLY A 493 -19.70 -22.11 5.12
CA GLY A 493 -20.11 -23.46 5.48
C GLY A 493 -21.12 -24.04 4.51
N PHE A 494 -21.49 -25.30 4.73
CA PHE A 494 -22.45 -26.04 3.91
C PHE A 494 -23.36 -26.90 4.79
N ASP A 495 -24.66 -26.87 4.53
CA ASP A 495 -25.66 -27.61 5.33
C ASP A 495 -26.00 -29.01 4.76
N GLY A 496 -25.32 -29.43 3.69
CA GLY A 496 -25.62 -30.65 2.95
C GLY A 496 -26.38 -30.41 1.65
N THR A 497 -26.99 -29.23 1.49
CA THR A 497 -27.74 -28.81 0.30
C THR A 497 -27.26 -27.47 -0.24
N ASN A 498 -27.03 -26.50 0.65
CA ASN A 498 -26.74 -25.11 0.32
C ASN A 498 -25.49 -24.61 1.04
N TYR A 499 -24.79 -23.66 0.41
CA TYR A 499 -23.70 -22.94 1.06
C TYR A 499 -24.27 -21.81 1.90
N TRP A 500 -23.50 -21.38 2.89
CA TRP A 500 -23.83 -20.22 3.70
C TRP A 500 -22.60 -19.38 3.94
N ILE A 501 -22.80 -18.07 4.03
CA ILE A 501 -21.80 -17.10 4.49
C ILE A 501 -22.30 -16.55 5.81
N GLN A 502 -21.49 -16.65 6.88
CA GLN A 502 -21.72 -15.93 8.13
C GLN A 502 -20.61 -14.92 8.36
N SER A 503 -20.96 -13.67 8.62
CA SER A 503 -20.00 -12.61 8.96
C SER A 503 -20.28 -12.03 10.33
N HIS A 504 -19.20 -11.79 11.08
CA HIS A 504 -19.23 -11.15 12.39
C HIS A 504 -18.79 -9.70 12.25
N PHE A 505 -19.45 -8.83 13.02
CA PHE A 505 -19.19 -7.39 13.00
C PHE A 505 -19.47 -6.77 14.36
N ARG A 506 -18.87 -5.61 14.64
CA ARG A 506 -19.18 -4.78 15.81
C ARG A 506 -19.97 -3.57 15.37
N GLN A 507 -21.19 -3.43 15.87
CA GLN A 507 -21.98 -2.22 15.69
C GLN A 507 -21.29 -1.05 16.39
N GLN A 508 -21.08 0.04 15.66
CA GLN A 508 -20.57 1.31 16.19
C GLN A 508 -21.71 2.28 16.51
N ASP A 509 -22.85 2.20 15.81
CA ASP A 509 -24.10 2.89 16.15
C ASP A 509 -25.05 1.94 16.92
N GLU A 510 -25.53 2.38 18.09
CA GLU A 510 -26.42 1.62 18.96
C GLU A 510 -27.89 1.63 18.52
N LYS A 511 -28.28 2.50 17.56
CA LYS A 511 -29.70 2.72 17.20
C LYS A 511 -30.11 2.00 15.93
N SER A 512 -29.27 2.04 14.91
CA SER A 512 -29.52 1.40 13.62
C SER A 512 -28.22 1.29 12.82
N PHE A 513 -28.18 0.35 11.89
CA PHE A 513 -27.08 0.14 10.97
C PHE A 513 -27.59 -0.29 9.60
N VAL A 514 -26.77 -0.01 8.58
CA VAL A 514 -26.87 -0.60 7.25
C VAL A 514 -25.70 -1.54 7.03
N LEU A 515 -25.98 -2.70 6.45
CA LEU A 515 -24.98 -3.66 6.06
C LEU A 515 -25.36 -4.29 4.71
N GLU A 516 -24.41 -4.34 3.79
CA GLU A 516 -24.61 -4.86 2.44
C GLU A 516 -23.68 -6.04 2.18
N LEU A 517 -24.23 -7.12 1.65
CA LEU A 517 -23.49 -8.26 1.13
C LEU A 517 -23.54 -8.23 -0.38
N TRP A 518 -22.37 -8.18 -1.00
CA TRP A 518 -22.19 -8.22 -2.44
C TRP A 518 -21.64 -9.58 -2.85
N LEU A 519 -22.25 -10.19 -3.86
CA LEU A 519 -21.98 -11.56 -4.29
C LEU A 519 -21.66 -11.62 -5.77
N ASP A 520 -20.66 -12.44 -6.07
CA ASP A 520 -20.28 -12.93 -7.39
C ASP A 520 -20.49 -14.44 -7.39
N LEU A 521 -21.67 -14.84 -7.88
CA LEU A 521 -22.11 -16.23 -7.98
C LEU A 521 -21.98 -16.76 -9.41
N ASP A 522 -21.92 -15.91 -10.43
CA ASP A 522 -21.80 -16.35 -11.83
C ASP A 522 -20.35 -16.53 -12.32
N GLY A 523 -19.38 -16.08 -11.51
CA GLY A 523 -17.94 -16.23 -11.74
C GLY A 523 -17.39 -15.28 -12.78
N LYS A 524 -18.12 -14.20 -13.11
CA LYS A 524 -17.73 -13.22 -14.12
C LYS A 524 -17.44 -11.88 -13.46
N PHE A 525 -16.27 -11.31 -13.76
CA PHE A 525 -15.91 -10.00 -13.21
C PHE A 525 -16.60 -8.85 -13.96
N GLU A 526 -17.22 -9.14 -15.11
CA GLU A 526 -17.86 -8.17 -15.99
C GLU A 526 -19.32 -7.89 -15.61
N THR A 527 -19.90 -8.66 -14.68
CA THR A 527 -21.30 -8.56 -14.26
C THR A 527 -21.42 -7.75 -12.96
N GLY A 528 -22.20 -6.68 -13.01
CA GLY A 528 -22.46 -5.82 -11.86
C GLY A 528 -21.28 -4.93 -11.42
N PRO A 529 -21.49 -4.03 -10.44
CA PRO A 529 -20.46 -3.11 -9.97
C PRO A 529 -19.26 -3.85 -9.37
N CYS A 530 -18.06 -3.56 -9.88
CA CYS A 530 -16.81 -4.25 -9.47
C CYS A 530 -16.85 -5.79 -9.60
N GLY A 531 -17.74 -6.30 -10.48
CA GLY A 531 -17.93 -7.73 -10.71
C GLY A 531 -18.79 -8.43 -9.66
N PHE A 532 -19.71 -7.74 -9.00
CA PHE A 532 -20.70 -8.34 -8.09
C PHE A 532 -22.11 -8.12 -8.65
N GLU A 533 -22.79 -9.17 -9.09
CA GLU A 533 -24.11 -9.12 -9.73
C GLU A 533 -25.29 -9.22 -8.76
N THR A 534 -25.05 -9.57 -7.50
CA THR A 534 -26.11 -9.69 -6.48
C THR A 534 -25.77 -8.90 -5.22
N MET A 535 -26.76 -8.20 -4.65
CA MET A 535 -26.60 -7.45 -3.40
C MET A 535 -27.76 -7.72 -2.42
N ALA A 536 -27.44 -8.11 -1.19
CA ALA A 536 -28.40 -8.22 -0.10
C ALA A 536 -28.17 -7.10 0.92
N ARG A 537 -29.22 -6.34 1.26
CA ARG A 537 -29.13 -5.19 2.18
C ARG A 537 -29.90 -5.45 3.46
N ILE A 538 -29.25 -5.14 4.57
CA ILE A 538 -29.82 -5.09 5.92
C ILE A 538 -29.91 -3.62 6.30
N ASP A 539 -31.10 -3.11 6.57
CA ASP A 539 -31.30 -1.77 7.12
C ASP A 539 -32.22 -1.83 8.34
N THR A 540 -31.67 -1.49 9.51
CA THR A 540 -32.41 -1.52 10.78
C THR A 540 -32.96 -0.14 11.19
N GLY A 541 -32.72 0.90 10.40
CA GLY A 541 -33.11 2.29 10.69
C GLY A 541 -34.52 2.67 10.26
N ASN A 542 -35.12 1.92 9.33
CA ASN A 542 -36.48 2.21 8.85
C ASN A 542 -37.52 1.72 9.87
N ARG A 543 -37.98 2.63 10.73
CA ARG A 543 -39.02 2.39 11.75
C ARG A 543 -40.38 2.13 11.09
N ASN A 544 -40.59 0.92 10.61
CA ASN A 544 -41.82 0.13 10.70
C ASN A 544 -41.57 -1.21 9.99
N SER A 545 -41.38 -2.27 10.79
CA SER A 545 -40.97 -3.64 10.41
C SER A 545 -39.50 -3.76 9.98
N GLY A 546 -38.72 -4.60 10.68
CA GLY A 546 -37.39 -4.99 10.21
C GLY A 546 -37.51 -5.71 8.86
N GLN A 547 -37.48 -4.95 7.78
CA GLN A 547 -37.46 -5.47 6.42
C GLN A 547 -36.01 -5.72 6.02
N THR A 548 -35.69 -6.99 5.85
CA THR A 548 -34.62 -7.40 4.94
C THR A 548 -35.13 -7.21 3.51
N ALA A 549 -34.41 -6.44 2.70
CA ALA A 549 -34.65 -6.33 1.26
C ALA A 549 -33.53 -7.07 0.51
N PHE A 550 -33.91 -7.99 -0.38
CA PHE A 550 -33.00 -8.63 -1.31
C PHE A 550 -33.09 -7.88 -2.63
N HIS A 551 -31.96 -7.43 -3.17
CA HIS A 551 -31.90 -6.74 -4.45
C HIS A 551 -31.12 -7.62 -5.43
N GLN A 552 -31.80 -8.21 -6.42
CA GLN A 552 -31.10 -8.77 -7.56
C GLN A 552 -30.70 -7.60 -8.46
N VAL A 553 -29.41 -7.42 -8.71
CA VAL A 553 -28.92 -6.33 -9.58
C VAL A 553 -28.97 -6.84 -11.01
N GLU A 554 -30.13 -6.80 -11.65
CA GLU A 554 -30.26 -7.21 -13.05
C GLU A 554 -29.69 -6.16 -14.02
N ASN A 555 -28.85 -6.62 -14.95
CA ASN A 555 -28.37 -5.89 -16.14
C ASN A 555 -27.57 -4.60 -15.88
N ALA A 556 -26.33 -4.69 -15.40
CA ALA A 556 -25.41 -3.55 -15.44
C ALA A 556 -24.90 -3.27 -16.88
N THR A 557 -25.74 -2.71 -17.76
CA THR A 557 -25.24 -1.57 -18.55
C THR A 557 -25.04 -0.40 -17.60
N PRO A 558 -24.14 0.56 -17.87
CA PRO A 558 -23.83 1.69 -16.98
C PRO A 558 -25.00 2.61 -16.59
N HIS A 559 -26.27 2.25 -16.84
CA HIS A 559 -27.48 3.05 -16.64
C HIS A 559 -28.74 2.23 -16.29
N ALA A 560 -28.63 0.99 -15.79
CA ALA A 560 -29.85 0.21 -15.49
C ALA A 560 -30.46 0.58 -14.14
N GLU A 561 -31.77 0.81 -14.15
CA GLU A 561 -32.61 1.07 -12.99
C GLU A 561 -32.51 -0.09 -11.98
N HIS A 562 -32.33 0.22 -10.68
CA HIS A 562 -32.43 -0.76 -9.61
C HIS A 562 -33.87 -1.29 -9.55
N SER A 563 -34.10 -2.56 -9.91
CA SER A 563 -35.37 -3.21 -9.65
C SER A 563 -35.37 -3.74 -8.23
N THR A 564 -36.13 -3.10 -7.34
CA THR A 564 -36.46 -3.69 -6.04
C THR A 564 -37.33 -4.92 -6.31
N ILE A 565 -36.75 -6.11 -6.23
CA ILE A 565 -37.54 -7.34 -6.16
C ILE A 565 -38.07 -7.43 -4.72
N GLU A 566 -39.21 -6.77 -4.46
CA GLU A 566 -40.03 -7.13 -3.31
C GLU A 566 -40.58 -8.54 -3.55
N LYS A 567 -39.83 -9.55 -3.10
CA LYS A 567 -40.16 -10.98 -3.07
C LYS A 567 -40.63 -11.63 -4.41
N SER A 568 -39.78 -12.52 -4.92
CA SER A 568 -40.16 -13.83 -5.51
C SER A 568 -38.85 -14.56 -5.82
N SER A 569 -38.65 -15.87 -5.71
CA SER A 569 -39.47 -17.07 -5.51
C SER A 569 -38.45 -18.20 -5.21
N GLU A 570 -38.69 -19.02 -4.18
CA GLU A 570 -37.70 -19.86 -3.45
C GLU A 570 -36.89 -19.05 -2.43
N ALA A 571 -37.30 -19.11 -1.15
CA ALA A 571 -36.90 -18.12 -0.15
C ALA A 571 -35.44 -18.31 0.32
N THR A 572 -34.50 -17.57 -0.28
CA THR A 572 -33.15 -17.34 0.27
C THR A 572 -33.26 -16.94 1.75
N LYS A 573 -32.70 -17.77 2.63
CA LYS A 573 -32.75 -17.51 4.08
C LYS A 573 -31.64 -16.54 4.49
N MET A 574 -31.99 -15.59 5.34
CA MET A 574 -31.02 -14.73 6.02
C MET A 574 -31.35 -14.63 7.51
N ILE A 575 -30.31 -14.68 8.34
CA ILE A 575 -30.38 -14.59 9.80
C ILE A 575 -29.56 -13.38 10.20
N VAL A 576 -30.15 -12.47 10.96
CA VAL A 576 -29.48 -11.25 11.44
C VAL A 576 -29.52 -11.24 12.95
N SER A 577 -28.35 -11.05 13.55
CA SER A 577 -28.14 -10.81 14.98
C SER A 577 -27.58 -9.40 15.17
N ARG A 578 -27.32 -9.04 16.44
CA ARG A 578 -26.64 -7.80 16.81
C ARG A 578 -25.16 -7.78 16.38
N ASP A 579 -24.55 -8.95 16.26
CA ASP A 579 -23.10 -9.12 16.12
C ASP A 579 -22.70 -10.04 14.97
N PHE A 580 -23.68 -10.57 14.22
CA PHE A 580 -23.43 -11.33 13.01
C PHE A 580 -24.63 -11.30 12.05
N ALA A 581 -24.36 -11.61 10.78
CA ALA A 581 -25.36 -11.93 9.77
C ALA A 581 -24.97 -13.22 9.04
N ALA A 582 -25.94 -14.06 8.72
CA ALA A 582 -25.75 -15.28 7.93
C ALA A 582 -26.73 -15.31 6.75
N ILE A 583 -26.24 -15.63 5.55
CA ILE A 583 -27.05 -15.76 4.35
C ILE A 583 -26.88 -17.16 3.74
N GLN A 584 -27.97 -17.69 3.17
CA GLN A 584 -27.97 -18.92 2.39
C GLN A 584 -27.65 -18.62 0.92
N LEU A 585 -26.84 -19.47 0.31
CA LEU A 585 -26.56 -19.47 -1.12
C LEU A 585 -27.02 -20.79 -1.73
N HIS A 586 -27.91 -20.69 -2.71
CA HIS A 586 -28.47 -21.82 -3.43
C HIS A 586 -27.40 -22.48 -4.31
N THR A 587 -27.05 -23.74 -4.06
CA THR A 587 -25.93 -24.42 -4.75
C THR A 587 -26.08 -24.42 -6.27
N GLU A 588 -27.30 -24.50 -6.77
CA GLU A 588 -27.66 -24.44 -8.19
C GLU A 588 -27.39 -23.08 -8.86
N GLN A 589 -27.29 -22.00 -8.09
CA GLN A 589 -27.00 -20.66 -8.58
C GLN A 589 -25.48 -20.37 -8.62
N ILE A 590 -24.66 -21.21 -7.98
CA ILE A 590 -23.23 -20.95 -7.84
C ILE A 590 -22.44 -21.51 -9.03
N HIS A 591 -21.56 -20.66 -9.56
CA HIS A 591 -20.60 -20.97 -10.59
C HIS A 591 -19.72 -22.16 -10.21
N ARG A 592 -19.39 -22.94 -11.22
CA ARG A 592 -18.40 -24.02 -11.13
C ARG A 592 -17.21 -23.68 -12.00
N ASN A 593 -16.03 -23.69 -11.40
CA ASN A 593 -14.78 -23.44 -12.13
C ASN A 593 -14.53 -24.51 -13.20
N SER A 594 -13.44 -24.37 -13.96
CA SER A 594 -13.07 -25.31 -15.03
C SER A 594 -12.89 -26.77 -14.58
N ALA A 595 -12.67 -27.02 -13.28
CA ALA A 595 -12.63 -28.36 -12.68
C ALA A 595 -14.01 -28.86 -12.19
N GLY A 596 -15.10 -28.14 -12.48
CA GLY A 596 -16.47 -28.47 -12.04
C GLY A 596 -16.71 -28.25 -10.54
N LEU A 597 -15.82 -27.55 -9.86
CA LEU A 597 -15.84 -27.32 -8.42
C LEU A 597 -16.47 -25.97 -8.08
N VAL A 598 -17.19 -25.90 -6.95
CA VAL A 598 -17.88 -24.67 -6.54
C VAL A 598 -16.87 -23.55 -6.30
N GLN A 599 -17.19 -22.37 -6.83
CA GLN A 599 -16.41 -21.16 -6.65
C GLN A 599 -17.34 -19.95 -6.67
N PHE A 600 -17.15 -19.06 -5.71
CA PHE A 600 -17.85 -17.78 -5.64
C PHE A 600 -17.01 -16.75 -4.89
N ARG A 601 -17.37 -15.49 -5.07
CA ARG A 601 -16.75 -14.36 -4.38
C ARG A 601 -17.80 -13.53 -3.68
N TRP A 602 -17.39 -12.90 -2.58
CA TRP A 602 -18.26 -11.99 -1.84
C TRP A 602 -17.46 -10.93 -1.12
N LYS A 603 -18.18 -9.91 -0.67
CA LYS A 603 -17.70 -8.95 0.31
C LYS A 603 -18.85 -8.40 1.13
N TRP A 604 -18.52 -7.94 2.34
CA TRP A 604 -19.45 -7.15 3.15
C TRP A 604 -19.05 -5.68 3.09
N TYR A 605 -20.05 -4.82 3.23
CA TYR A 605 -19.86 -3.38 3.19
C TYR A 605 -20.81 -2.69 4.16
N SER A 606 -20.26 -1.92 5.09
CA SER A 606 -21.00 -1.05 5.98
C SER A 606 -20.83 0.40 5.50
N PRO A 607 -21.81 0.98 4.81
CA PRO A 607 -21.73 2.37 4.38
C PRO A 607 -21.66 3.34 5.57
N PRO A 608 -21.17 4.58 5.35
CA PRO A 608 -21.08 5.61 6.37
C PRO A 608 -22.43 6.18 6.82
N ASP A 609 -23.51 5.97 6.04
CA ASP A 609 -24.84 6.45 6.36
C ASP A 609 -25.95 5.48 5.88
N HIS A 610 -27.20 5.81 6.24
CA HIS A 610 -28.39 5.03 5.86
C HIS A 610 -28.89 5.32 4.44
N SER A 611 -28.21 6.16 3.64
CA SER A 611 -28.69 6.47 2.30
C SER A 611 -28.69 5.21 1.43
N SER A 612 -29.75 5.01 0.64
CA SER A 612 -29.77 3.92 -0.32
C SER A 612 -28.83 4.24 -1.47
N LEU A 613 -28.21 3.22 -2.06
CA LEU A 613 -27.49 3.35 -3.33
C LEU A 613 -28.36 3.96 -4.45
N ASP A 614 -29.69 4.05 -4.27
CA ASP A 614 -30.59 4.74 -5.20
C ASP A 614 -30.33 6.26 -5.31
N GLN A 615 -29.54 6.86 -4.43
CA GLN A 615 -29.09 8.24 -4.62
C GLN A 615 -27.82 8.30 -5.48
N LYS A 616 -28.00 8.17 -6.81
CA LYS A 616 -27.15 8.80 -7.83
C LYS A 616 -25.63 8.71 -7.58
N ALA A 617 -25.13 7.56 -7.14
CA ALA A 617 -23.69 7.30 -7.06
C ALA A 617 -23.11 6.84 -8.40
N GLU A 618 -23.81 7.08 -9.52
CA GLU A 618 -23.12 7.52 -10.73
C GLU A 618 -22.51 8.90 -10.41
N SER A 619 -21.36 8.89 -9.75
CA SER A 619 -20.43 9.94 -10.06
C SER A 619 -20.12 9.73 -11.55
N SER A 620 -20.38 10.74 -12.37
CA SER A 620 -20.04 10.75 -13.80
C SER A 620 -18.52 10.72 -14.04
N ILE A 621 -17.73 10.40 -13.01
CA ILE A 621 -16.28 10.35 -12.99
C ILE A 621 -15.88 8.88 -13.15
N PRO A 622 -15.24 8.52 -14.28
CA PRO A 622 -14.69 7.18 -14.49
C PRO A 622 -13.81 6.76 -13.31
N GLY A 623 -14.05 5.56 -12.76
CA GLY A 623 -13.22 4.97 -11.71
C GLY A 623 -13.73 5.12 -10.27
N ASP A 624 -14.84 5.83 -10.04
CA ASP A 624 -15.53 5.77 -8.74
C ASP A 624 -16.24 4.40 -8.54
N HIS A 625 -16.41 4.00 -7.28
CA HIS A 625 -17.05 2.74 -6.90
C HIS A 625 -17.74 2.88 -5.53
N PRO A 626 -18.72 2.02 -5.19
CA PRO A 626 -19.52 2.20 -3.97
C PRO A 626 -18.72 2.01 -2.67
N PHE A 627 -17.60 1.28 -2.73
CA PHE A 627 -16.77 0.91 -1.58
C PHE A 627 -15.66 1.91 -1.22
N ILE A 628 -15.82 3.20 -1.54
CA ILE A 628 -14.79 4.24 -1.32
C ILE A 628 -14.81 4.79 0.11
N ALA A 629 -15.99 4.84 0.73
CA ALA A 629 -16.20 5.37 2.07
C ALA A 629 -16.96 4.35 2.93
N GLY A 630 -16.77 4.34 4.25
CA GLY A 630 -17.32 3.28 5.10
C GLY A 630 -16.32 2.14 5.30
N ASP A 631 -16.81 1.02 5.79
CA ASP A 631 -16.01 -0.18 6.07
C ASP A 631 -16.35 -1.24 5.02
N SER A 632 -15.32 -1.78 4.37
CA SER A 632 -15.45 -2.72 3.28
C SER A 632 -14.54 -3.92 3.50
N ALA A 633 -15.13 -5.11 3.64
CA ALA A 633 -14.41 -6.34 3.95
C ALA A 633 -14.50 -7.33 2.78
N PRO A 634 -13.42 -7.51 1.97
CA PRO A 634 -12.14 -6.80 2.03
C PRO A 634 -12.14 -5.42 1.38
N ASN A 635 -11.09 -4.64 1.63
CA ASN A 635 -10.98 -3.23 1.22
C ASN A 635 -11.22 -2.97 -0.28
N GLY A 636 -11.88 -1.84 -0.58
CA GLY A 636 -12.02 -1.32 -1.94
C GLY A 636 -12.85 -2.21 -2.87
N ARG A 637 -12.30 -2.54 -4.05
CA ARG A 637 -12.93 -3.37 -5.11
C ARG A 637 -12.71 -4.87 -4.89
N LEU A 638 -12.02 -5.25 -3.81
CA LEU A 638 -11.64 -6.62 -3.54
C LEU A 638 -12.78 -7.41 -2.89
N GLY A 639 -12.76 -8.72 -3.10
CA GLY A 639 -13.65 -9.69 -2.50
C GLY A 639 -12.89 -10.91 -2.00
N TYR A 640 -13.47 -11.60 -1.02
CA TYR A 640 -13.03 -12.92 -0.60
C TYR A 640 -13.37 -13.94 -1.68
N LEU A 641 -12.48 -14.89 -1.91
CA LEU A 641 -12.70 -16.00 -2.85
C LEU A 641 -12.84 -17.29 -2.06
N TYR A 642 -13.96 -17.99 -2.29
CA TYR A 642 -14.13 -19.37 -1.88
C TYR A 642 -13.97 -20.28 -3.09
N ARG A 643 -13.19 -21.35 -2.92
CA ARG A 643 -12.96 -22.35 -3.96
C ARG A 643 -12.86 -23.73 -3.34
N GLU A 644 -13.58 -24.69 -3.91
CA GLU A 644 -13.37 -26.11 -3.61
C GLU A 644 -12.15 -26.65 -4.36
N GLU A 645 -11.46 -27.63 -3.76
CA GLU A 645 -10.33 -28.34 -4.38
C GLU A 645 -10.59 -29.85 -4.47
N ARG A 646 -10.20 -30.46 -5.60
CA ARG A 646 -10.13 -31.93 -5.76
C ARG A 646 -8.83 -32.44 -5.15
N ILE A 647 -8.89 -33.51 -4.38
CA ILE A 647 -7.69 -34.24 -3.95
C ILE A 647 -7.16 -35.05 -5.15
N PRO A 648 -5.84 -35.04 -5.42
CA PRO A 648 -5.20 -35.97 -6.36
C PRO A 648 -5.43 -37.44 -6.03
#